data_AF-A0A9P8W907-F1
#
_entry.id   AF-A0A9P8W907-F1
#
_cell.length_a   1.000
_cell.length_b   1.000
_cell.length_c   1.000
_cell.angle_alpha   90.00
_cell.angle_beta   90.00
_cell.angle_gamma   90.00
#
_symmetry.space_group_name_H-M   'P 1'
#
loop_
_entity.id
_entity.type
_entity.pdbx_description
1 polymer ?
#
loop_
_entity_poly.entity_id
_entity_poly.type
_entity_poly.pdbx_seq_one_letter_code
_entity_poly.pdbx_strand_id
1 'polypeptide(L)'
;MQPIITCLVAGLQYLIHPQKIGSIQETINPDVLLPVTLLTTDEIFGDLDGILDLLDDYDDVFTPDFGSVLIEKPGPGQSNASQLDSFNDRPSRQLYQLEGINGRSNGFSELPSGPYFLHGPNLHQAWRLYNDDLDAFTFGVIPDNPSQPNEFQVLASLSSQGDSKSIAVPSRLYHPRPSPRKPLSGIRISINDFMSLNGTQSSLSSRAWASLYSSAAATTAEFAQKLIDLGAVIVGKTKASQLGTGVEWVDEQAPWTPRGDGYRVISGNSVGAAAGLAGYEWLQRSIGSDDRGLSAQHGVYSIAPSPESASQDGILHFSRYGVPGNTRLFSRSLEDLLTLTISCLSINSPKTSLPERIIYPIDLHSSFDTSPKPLMSEVFVALERFLGVEVEPVSLEKIWNETRPEDAHDEGMQLYMKEYSDKFHKQPFVEATPQFLWNVGKLVTKSKYEEHLNHLKIYRKWFHKHIMAIDSTPNAEVIMILPCGSSESRYRDEPTIPPTTSEGVTPENLAPILGVPHLAVPFAQVPYESRISGRTEYQPVWRTLTTRTTATTWPCNNFRALQMNYKIDSGLKNGGGVRGTLSRAGCLDRGPPSSHGPLRLSVGVSGAYAASFTMAEPTNTPVPASTPRANSPVPPVPLFSHPGSPLSPAKVAMASSTKLRVLHIGDPTKYNPDTYAKFSSQFDVVRPSTEERQRPEFIQALKQKRWGDFHAIFRPFWGTGGEMGLWDAELVGLLPETVKVFASAGAGFDWADTKLLGERGIIYCNSGLAASDAVADFSIAMIISTFRQLPWCMNSAISNDQEDFQTCHREVTAQAHNLRGQVLAFIGFGNIGQQIAARCHHGFGMSIHYYDVFPKPASVTEPLKATAHDSLESLLGSADCVILCTPAGDGALINETSLKLFRRGSRFVNIARGSLVDEDALAKALEDGQVSTAALDVHANEPAVHAGLLDFARKGRVMLTCHNAGGTVETHVGFEELSMRNIMAVLSGADAITPVNLHYLKK
;
A
#
# COMPACT_ATOMS: atom_id res chain seq x y z
N MET A 1 -20.85 2.94 23.15
CA MET A 1 -20.24 2.12 22.07
C MET A 1 -20.86 0.74 22.11
N GLN A 2 -21.32 0.23 20.98
CA GLN A 2 -21.69 -1.19 20.85
C GLN A 2 -20.44 -2.00 20.48
N PRO A 3 -20.38 -3.30 20.84
CA PRO A 3 -19.27 -4.15 20.45
C PRO A 3 -19.18 -4.25 18.93
N ILE A 4 -17.99 -4.07 18.38
CA ILE A 4 -17.72 -4.27 16.96
C ILE A 4 -17.48 -5.76 16.74
N ILE A 5 -18.24 -6.35 15.81
CA ILE A 5 -18.10 -7.75 15.39
C ILE A 5 -17.49 -7.76 13.99
N THR A 6 -16.46 -8.59 13.80
CA THR A 6 -15.79 -8.78 12.51
C THR A 6 -15.69 -10.26 12.17
N CYS A 7 -15.73 -10.59 10.88
CA CYS A 7 -15.62 -11.96 10.38
C CYS A 7 -14.80 -12.01 9.08
N LEU A 8 -14.50 -13.23 8.62
CA LEU A 8 -13.89 -13.49 7.32
C LEU A 8 -14.91 -14.18 6.41
N VAL A 9 -15.05 -13.71 5.17
CA VAL A 9 -15.82 -14.35 4.09
C VAL A 9 -14.95 -14.32 2.84
N ALA A 10 -14.76 -15.47 2.17
CA ALA A 10 -13.84 -15.61 1.02
C ALA A 10 -12.40 -15.11 1.28
N GLY A 11 -11.93 -15.12 2.53
CA GLY A 11 -10.63 -14.56 2.92
C GLY A 11 -10.59 -13.02 3.05
N LEU A 12 -11.68 -12.32 2.74
CA LEU A 12 -11.84 -10.89 2.96
C LEU A 12 -12.41 -10.60 4.35
N GLN A 13 -11.96 -9.52 4.98
CA GLN A 13 -12.48 -9.08 6.27
C GLN A 13 -13.76 -8.27 6.11
N TYR A 14 -14.73 -8.55 6.98
CA TYR A 14 -15.99 -7.82 7.09
C TYR A 14 -16.24 -7.38 8.52
N LEU A 15 -16.95 -6.26 8.63
CA LEU A 15 -17.57 -5.75 9.83
C LEU A 15 -19.08 -5.89 9.71
N ILE A 16 -19.69 -6.38 10.79
CA ILE A 16 -21.13 -6.49 10.90
C ILE A 16 -21.62 -5.20 11.58
N HIS A 17 -22.42 -4.41 10.88
CA HIS A 17 -22.87 -3.12 11.43
C HIS A 17 -23.72 -3.35 12.68
N PRO A 18 -23.44 -2.70 13.82
CA PRO A 18 -24.13 -3.00 15.08
C PRO A 18 -25.65 -2.81 15.07
N GLN A 19 -26.18 -1.95 14.18
CA GLN A 19 -27.62 -1.74 14.05
C GLN A 19 -28.32 -2.97 13.46
N LYS A 20 -29.21 -3.59 14.25
CA LYS A 20 -30.21 -4.55 13.75
C LYS A 20 -31.19 -3.82 12.82
N ILE A 21 -31.34 -4.32 11.60
CA ILE A 21 -32.26 -3.78 10.58
C ILE A 21 -33.47 -4.69 10.26
N GLY A 22 -33.45 -5.95 10.71
CA GLY A 22 -34.53 -6.92 10.51
C GLY A 22 -34.27 -8.21 11.27
N SER A 23 -35.15 -9.21 11.15
CA SER A 23 -34.88 -10.58 11.62
C SER A 23 -35.64 -11.61 10.78
N ILE A 24 -35.27 -12.89 10.87
CA ILE A 24 -35.98 -14.01 10.26
C ILE A 24 -36.68 -14.87 11.34
N GLN A 25 -37.57 -15.79 10.96
CA GLN A 25 -38.30 -16.66 11.91
C GLN A 25 -37.49 -17.90 12.33
N GLU A 26 -36.54 -18.32 11.49
CA GLU A 26 -35.78 -19.54 11.63
C GLU A 26 -34.77 -19.46 12.78
N THR A 27 -34.72 -20.49 13.62
CA THR A 27 -33.83 -20.56 14.78
C THR A 27 -32.38 -20.85 14.36
N ILE A 28 -31.67 -19.81 13.92
CA ILE A 28 -30.22 -19.85 13.76
C ILE A 28 -29.55 -19.76 15.14
N ASN A 29 -28.49 -20.55 15.34
CA ASN A 29 -27.68 -20.49 16.55
C ASN A 29 -27.15 -19.04 16.75
N PRO A 30 -27.39 -18.40 17.91
CA PRO A 30 -26.99 -17.00 18.15
C PRO A 30 -25.50 -16.73 17.95
N ASP A 31 -24.63 -17.72 18.14
CA ASP A 31 -23.18 -17.57 17.98
C ASP A 31 -22.70 -17.65 16.51
N VAL A 32 -23.60 -17.95 15.56
CA VAL A 32 -23.27 -18.11 14.14
C VAL A 32 -23.47 -16.80 13.38
N LEU A 33 -22.47 -16.48 12.54
CA LEU A 33 -22.48 -15.37 11.60
C LEU A 33 -22.59 -15.94 10.18
N LEU A 34 -23.68 -15.65 9.47
CA LEU A 34 -23.90 -16.11 8.10
C LEU A 34 -23.88 -14.92 7.12
N PRO A 35 -23.05 -14.93 6.06
CA PRO A 35 -23.23 -14.03 4.93
C PRO A 35 -24.50 -14.43 4.16
N VAL A 36 -25.35 -13.46 3.84
CA VAL A 36 -26.64 -13.68 3.18
C VAL A 36 -26.91 -12.61 2.12
N THR A 37 -27.69 -12.93 1.10
CA THR A 37 -28.18 -11.95 0.12
C THR A 37 -29.67 -11.68 0.32
N LEU A 38 -30.04 -10.42 0.57
CA LEU A 38 -31.43 -9.99 0.65
C LEU A 38 -31.94 -9.65 -0.76
N LEU A 39 -33.05 -10.26 -1.19
CA LEU A 39 -33.63 -10.11 -2.54
C LEU A 39 -35.16 -10.00 -2.46
N THR A 40 -35.80 -9.49 -3.51
CA THR A 40 -37.25 -9.58 -3.72
C THR A 40 -37.65 -10.93 -4.33
N THR A 41 -38.93 -11.29 -4.24
CA THR A 41 -39.46 -12.50 -4.88
C THR A 41 -39.14 -12.58 -6.38
N ASP A 42 -39.33 -11.49 -7.11
CA ASP A 42 -39.09 -11.45 -8.57
C ASP A 42 -37.59 -11.62 -8.91
N GLU A 43 -36.69 -11.15 -8.04
CA GLU A 43 -35.23 -11.36 -8.18
C GLU A 43 -34.83 -12.82 -7.87
N ILE A 44 -35.50 -13.49 -6.93
CA ILE A 44 -35.20 -14.88 -6.53
C ILE A 44 -35.70 -15.91 -7.56
N PHE A 45 -36.90 -15.71 -8.09
CA PHE A 45 -37.56 -16.66 -9.00
C PHE A 45 -37.47 -16.26 -10.49
N GLY A 46 -36.78 -15.15 -10.78
CA GLY A 46 -36.40 -14.71 -12.13
C GLY A 46 -35.02 -15.24 -12.55
N ASP A 47 -34.17 -14.34 -13.07
CA ASP A 47 -32.78 -14.64 -13.44
C ASP A 47 -31.82 -14.43 -12.24
N LEU A 48 -31.94 -15.33 -11.25
CA LEU A 48 -31.19 -15.24 -10.00
C LEU A 48 -29.67 -15.22 -10.22
N ASP A 49 -29.14 -16.10 -11.06
CA ASP A 49 -27.69 -16.18 -11.29
C ASP A 49 -27.18 -14.90 -11.99
N GLY A 50 -27.89 -14.40 -13.02
CA GLY A 50 -27.55 -13.13 -13.67
C GLY A 50 -27.69 -11.90 -12.75
N ILE A 51 -28.55 -11.97 -11.73
CA ILE A 51 -28.64 -10.93 -10.68
C ILE A 51 -27.46 -11.01 -9.73
N LEU A 52 -27.08 -12.20 -9.24
CA LEU A 52 -25.93 -12.38 -8.34
C LEU A 52 -24.62 -11.96 -9.04
N ASP A 53 -24.44 -12.32 -10.31
CA ASP A 53 -23.32 -11.87 -11.14
C ASP A 53 -23.28 -10.33 -11.26
N LEU A 54 -24.45 -9.69 -11.45
CA LEU A 54 -24.56 -8.22 -11.51
C LEU A 54 -24.24 -7.54 -10.16
N LEU A 55 -24.51 -8.19 -9.04
CA LEU A 55 -24.12 -7.69 -7.71
C LEU A 55 -22.60 -7.74 -7.53
N ASP A 56 -21.95 -8.84 -7.94
CA ASP A 56 -20.49 -9.02 -7.90
C ASP A 56 -19.75 -8.03 -8.83
N ASP A 57 -20.26 -7.81 -10.05
CA ASP A 57 -19.72 -6.85 -11.02
C ASP A 57 -19.81 -5.38 -10.53
N TYR A 58 -20.84 -5.03 -9.74
CA TYR A 58 -21.13 -3.64 -9.37
C TYR A 58 -20.68 -3.26 -7.95
N ASP A 59 -20.76 -4.18 -6.98
CA ASP A 59 -20.55 -3.89 -5.57
C ASP A 59 -19.27 -4.51 -5.02
N ASP A 60 -18.36 -3.66 -4.55
CA ASP A 60 -17.05 -4.06 -4.02
C ASP A 60 -17.11 -4.62 -2.57
N VAL A 61 -18.31 -4.91 -2.07
CA VAL A 61 -18.58 -5.52 -0.75
C VAL A 61 -19.22 -6.89 -0.91
N PHE A 62 -20.06 -7.09 -1.92
CA PHE A 62 -20.56 -8.41 -2.31
C PHE A 62 -19.41 -9.35 -2.72
N THR A 63 -19.62 -10.65 -2.53
CA THR A 63 -18.82 -11.75 -3.09
C THR A 63 -19.72 -12.97 -3.32
N PRO A 64 -19.36 -13.94 -4.18
CA PRO A 64 -20.22 -15.08 -4.49
C PRO A 64 -20.66 -15.92 -3.28
N ASP A 65 -19.87 -15.97 -2.21
CA ASP A 65 -20.20 -16.64 -0.95
C ASP A 65 -21.51 -16.14 -0.31
N PHE A 66 -21.86 -14.84 -0.47
CA PHE A 66 -23.14 -14.29 0.00
C PHE A 66 -24.34 -14.90 -0.75
N GLY A 67 -24.15 -15.45 -1.95
CA GLY A 67 -25.18 -16.10 -2.77
C GLY A 67 -25.59 -17.51 -2.31
N SER A 68 -24.98 -18.02 -1.23
CA SER A 68 -25.29 -19.35 -0.67
C SER A 68 -26.57 -19.38 0.16
N VAL A 69 -26.90 -18.26 0.81
CA VAL A 69 -28.09 -18.10 1.66
C VAL A 69 -28.82 -16.84 1.22
N LEU A 70 -30.08 -16.99 0.83
CA LEU A 70 -30.92 -15.92 0.33
C LEU A 70 -32.01 -15.59 1.36
N ILE A 71 -32.43 -14.33 1.41
CA ILE A 71 -33.56 -13.88 2.23
C ILE A 71 -34.56 -13.16 1.32
N GLU A 72 -35.81 -13.62 1.35
CA GLU A 72 -36.92 -12.97 0.65
C GLU A 72 -37.45 -11.76 1.43
N LYS A 73 -37.57 -10.62 0.75
CA LYS A 73 -38.23 -9.40 1.25
C LYS A 73 -39.76 -9.50 1.19
N PRO A 74 -40.50 -8.96 2.18
CA PRO A 74 -41.96 -8.88 2.11
C PRO A 74 -42.41 -7.96 0.97
N GLY A 75 -43.28 -8.44 0.08
CA GLY A 75 -43.77 -7.71 -1.08
C GLY A 75 -45.03 -8.32 -1.70
N PRO A 76 -45.65 -7.65 -2.69
CA PRO A 76 -46.94 -8.05 -3.27
C PRO A 76 -46.90 -9.37 -4.07
N GLY A 77 -45.71 -9.98 -4.24
CA GLY A 77 -45.51 -11.26 -4.90
C GLY A 77 -45.11 -12.43 -3.98
N GLN A 78 -45.10 -12.23 -2.64
CA GLN A 78 -44.58 -13.18 -1.63
C GLN A 78 -44.73 -14.67 -1.99
N SER A 79 -43.62 -15.41 -1.95
CA SER A 79 -43.62 -16.84 -2.21
C SER A 79 -44.47 -17.60 -1.18
N ASN A 80 -45.17 -18.63 -1.64
CA ASN A 80 -45.94 -19.51 -0.76
C ASN A 80 -45.02 -20.60 -0.16
N ALA A 81 -45.45 -21.22 0.94
CA ALA A 81 -44.66 -22.26 1.62
C ALA A 81 -44.18 -23.38 0.68
N SER A 82 -45.03 -23.83 -0.26
CA SER A 82 -44.64 -24.85 -1.24
C SER A 82 -43.55 -24.41 -2.23
N GLN A 83 -43.44 -23.12 -2.56
CA GLN A 83 -42.35 -22.59 -3.37
C GLN A 83 -41.04 -22.55 -2.56
N LEU A 84 -41.12 -22.14 -1.29
CA LEU A 84 -40.00 -22.12 -0.35
C LEU A 84 -39.41 -23.52 -0.16
N ASP A 85 -40.26 -24.52 0.13
CA ASP A 85 -39.87 -25.93 0.26
C ASP A 85 -39.18 -26.43 -1.03
N SER A 86 -39.79 -26.18 -2.20
CA SER A 86 -39.25 -26.60 -3.50
C SER A 86 -37.94 -25.93 -3.91
N PHE A 87 -37.62 -24.76 -3.32
CA PHE A 87 -36.34 -24.09 -3.51
C PHE A 87 -35.28 -24.69 -2.60
N ASN A 88 -35.61 -24.96 -1.33
CA ASN A 88 -34.71 -25.52 -0.33
C ASN A 88 -34.36 -27.00 -0.59
N ASP A 89 -35.13 -27.73 -1.40
CA ASP A 89 -34.75 -29.04 -1.95
C ASP A 89 -33.54 -28.98 -2.91
N ARG A 90 -33.08 -27.78 -3.32
CA ARG A 90 -31.88 -27.62 -4.16
C ARG A 90 -30.61 -27.68 -3.29
N PRO A 91 -29.65 -28.58 -3.59
CA PRO A 91 -28.53 -28.85 -2.68
C PRO A 91 -27.48 -27.73 -2.56
N SER A 92 -27.62 -26.61 -3.28
CA SER A 92 -26.58 -25.57 -3.40
C SER A 92 -26.92 -24.21 -2.79
N ARG A 93 -28.19 -23.95 -2.42
CA ARG A 93 -28.63 -22.65 -1.87
C ARG A 93 -29.77 -22.83 -0.88
N GLN A 94 -29.82 -21.98 0.15
CA GLN A 94 -30.92 -21.92 1.12
C GLN A 94 -31.69 -20.61 0.98
N LEU A 95 -33.00 -20.63 1.26
CA LEU A 95 -33.89 -19.48 1.21
C LEU A 95 -34.71 -19.37 2.50
N TYR A 96 -34.62 -18.20 3.14
CA TYR A 96 -35.36 -17.80 4.34
C TYR A 96 -36.28 -16.61 4.06
N GLN A 97 -37.20 -16.29 4.97
CA GLN A 97 -38.09 -15.13 4.86
C GLN A 97 -37.84 -14.08 5.94
N LEU A 98 -37.82 -12.79 5.54
CA LEU A 98 -37.63 -11.69 6.48
C LEU A 98 -38.93 -11.40 7.27
N GLU A 99 -38.86 -11.49 8.59
CA GLU A 99 -39.95 -11.18 9.51
C GLU A 99 -40.02 -9.67 9.84
N GLY A 100 -41.23 -9.13 9.82
CA GLY A 100 -41.49 -7.73 10.14
C GLY A 100 -41.46 -7.45 11.65
N ILE A 101 -40.52 -6.60 12.09
CA ILE A 101 -40.45 -6.14 13.49
C ILE A 101 -41.79 -5.48 13.89
N ASN A 102 -42.46 -6.04 14.90
CA ASN A 102 -43.70 -5.53 15.51
C ASN A 102 -44.89 -5.32 14.54
N GLY A 103 -45.05 -6.18 13.53
CA GLY A 103 -46.27 -6.23 12.71
C GLY A 103 -46.54 -5.00 11.85
N ARG A 104 -45.52 -4.15 11.60
CA ARG A 104 -45.59 -3.04 10.65
C ARG A 104 -44.83 -3.42 9.37
N SER A 105 -45.55 -3.91 8.38
CA SER A 105 -45.01 -4.37 7.08
C SER A 105 -44.40 -3.28 6.20
N ASN A 106 -44.71 -2.00 6.43
CA ASN A 106 -44.46 -0.92 5.47
C ASN A 106 -43.00 -0.40 5.40
N GLY A 107 -42.06 -0.91 6.21
CA GLY A 107 -40.66 -0.43 6.21
C GLY A 107 -39.66 -1.35 5.51
N PHE A 108 -39.98 -2.64 5.31
CA PHE A 108 -39.02 -3.64 4.83
C PHE A 108 -38.92 -3.72 3.31
N SER A 109 -39.97 -3.29 2.59
CA SER A 109 -39.93 -3.09 1.14
C SER A 109 -38.96 -1.98 0.70
N GLU A 110 -38.55 -1.11 1.63
CA GLU A 110 -37.52 -0.07 1.40
C GLU A 110 -36.09 -0.59 1.61
N LEU A 111 -35.90 -1.81 2.13
CA LEU A 111 -34.55 -2.38 2.25
C LEU A 111 -34.00 -2.75 0.86
N PRO A 112 -32.82 -2.24 0.48
CA PRO A 112 -32.22 -2.54 -0.81
C PRO A 112 -31.83 -4.01 -0.93
N SER A 113 -31.81 -4.52 -2.17
CA SER A 113 -31.28 -5.85 -2.46
C SER A 113 -29.75 -5.82 -2.39
N GLY A 114 -29.10 -6.85 -1.82
CA GLY A 114 -27.64 -6.86 -1.67
C GLY A 114 -27.12 -7.77 -0.54
N PRO A 115 -25.81 -7.69 -0.21
CA PRO A 115 -25.17 -8.49 0.83
C PRO A 115 -25.57 -8.02 2.23
N TYR A 116 -25.72 -8.93 3.18
CA TYR A 116 -26.00 -8.68 4.59
C TYR A 116 -25.38 -9.80 5.46
N PHE A 117 -25.44 -9.66 6.78
CA PHE A 117 -25.15 -10.74 7.72
C PHE A 117 -26.34 -11.07 8.60
N LEU A 118 -26.51 -12.35 8.90
CA LEU A 118 -27.30 -12.83 10.04
C LEU A 118 -26.38 -13.08 11.23
N HIS A 119 -26.76 -12.56 12.40
CA HIS A 119 -26.15 -12.85 13.71
C HIS A 119 -27.25 -13.43 14.61
N GLY A 120 -27.25 -14.75 14.75
CA GLY A 120 -28.48 -15.49 15.10
C GLY A 120 -29.59 -15.15 14.10
N PRO A 121 -30.84 -14.88 14.54
CA PRO A 121 -31.93 -14.51 13.66
C PRO A 121 -31.90 -13.03 13.20
N ASN A 122 -30.93 -12.21 13.64
CA ASN A 122 -30.94 -10.77 13.41
C ASN A 122 -30.19 -10.38 12.13
N LEU A 123 -30.80 -9.55 11.28
CA LEU A 123 -30.19 -9.03 10.06
C LEU A 123 -29.43 -7.72 10.33
N HIS A 124 -28.22 -7.64 9.79
CA HIS A 124 -27.27 -6.53 9.91
C HIS A 124 -26.60 -6.21 8.57
N GLN A 125 -26.21 -4.96 8.34
CA GLN A 125 -25.44 -4.59 7.13
C GLN A 125 -24.03 -5.21 7.15
N ALA A 126 -23.62 -5.72 6.00
CA ALA A 126 -22.25 -6.11 5.68
C ALA A 126 -21.42 -4.89 5.25
N TRP A 127 -20.34 -4.60 5.97
CA TRP A 127 -19.38 -3.56 5.64
C TRP A 127 -18.04 -4.24 5.40
N ARG A 128 -17.40 -4.03 4.25
CA ARG A 128 -16.06 -4.61 4.00
C ARG A 128 -15.00 -3.80 4.74
N LEU A 129 -14.04 -4.48 5.36
CA LEU A 129 -12.85 -3.86 5.93
C LEU A 129 -11.76 -3.78 4.86
N TYR A 130 -11.36 -2.57 4.52
CA TYR A 130 -10.25 -2.28 3.62
C TYR A 130 -9.01 -1.85 4.40
N ASN A 131 -7.84 -2.35 4.00
CA ASN A 131 -6.57 -1.92 4.56
C ASN A 131 -6.26 -0.46 4.17
N ASP A 132 -5.78 0.34 5.13
CA ASP A 132 -5.21 1.66 4.89
C ASP A 132 -3.70 1.56 4.58
N ASP A 133 -3.34 0.85 3.49
CA ASP A 133 -1.94 0.60 3.07
C ASP A 133 -1.15 1.90 2.81
N LEU A 134 -1.84 3.01 2.51
CA LEU A 134 -1.24 4.33 2.33
C LEU A 134 -1.04 5.09 3.65
N ASP A 135 -1.51 4.58 4.80
CA ASP A 135 -1.56 5.30 6.08
C ASP A 135 -2.18 6.72 5.93
N ALA A 136 -3.21 6.81 5.08
CA ALA A 136 -3.87 8.07 4.71
C ALA A 136 -4.92 8.51 5.74
N PHE A 137 -5.44 7.58 6.53
CA PHE A 137 -6.44 7.84 7.55
C PHE A 137 -5.80 8.01 8.93
N THR A 138 -6.30 8.97 9.70
CA THR A 138 -6.11 8.99 11.16
C THR A 138 -6.83 7.79 11.76
N PHE A 139 -8.09 7.57 11.34
CA PHE A 139 -8.90 6.39 11.64
C PHE A 139 -10.14 6.29 10.74
N GLY A 140 -10.67 5.07 10.59
CA GLY A 140 -12.01 4.83 10.04
C GLY A 140 -13.12 5.14 11.06
N VAL A 141 -14.34 5.37 10.59
CA VAL A 141 -15.51 5.62 11.44
C VAL A 141 -16.71 4.78 11.04
N ILE A 142 -17.61 4.53 12.01
CA ILE A 142 -18.87 3.82 11.81
C ILE A 142 -19.98 4.68 12.44
N PRO A 143 -21.06 5.03 11.71
CA PRO A 143 -22.18 5.76 12.27
C PRO A 143 -23.01 4.89 13.21
N ASP A 144 -23.71 5.53 14.14
CA ASP A 144 -24.77 4.94 14.96
C ASP A 144 -25.93 4.38 14.10
N ASN A 145 -26.27 5.09 13.03
CA ASN A 145 -27.30 4.71 12.05
C ASN A 145 -26.85 5.04 10.62
N PRO A 146 -26.62 4.06 9.72
CA PRO A 146 -26.16 4.32 8.35
C PRO A 146 -27.12 5.13 7.47
N SER A 147 -28.42 5.11 7.77
CA SER A 147 -29.45 5.80 6.98
C SER A 147 -29.65 7.26 7.40
N GLN A 148 -29.41 7.57 8.68
CA GLN A 148 -29.51 8.90 9.28
C GLN A 148 -28.46 9.03 10.40
N PRO A 149 -27.18 9.23 10.06
CA PRO A 149 -26.10 9.20 11.05
C PRO A 149 -26.11 10.48 11.89
N ASN A 150 -26.04 10.31 13.20
CA ASN A 150 -26.03 11.39 14.19
C ASN A 150 -24.76 11.38 15.04
N GLU A 151 -24.22 10.20 15.36
CA GLU A 151 -22.97 10.01 16.12
C GLU A 151 -22.09 8.98 15.41
N PHE A 152 -20.76 9.12 15.52
CA PHE A 152 -19.79 8.23 14.88
C PHE A 152 -18.84 7.61 15.91
N GLN A 153 -18.73 6.28 15.88
CA GLN A 153 -17.77 5.50 16.65
C GLN A 153 -16.47 5.34 15.84
N VAL A 154 -15.32 5.51 16.49
CA VAL A 154 -14.01 5.25 15.90
C VAL A 154 -13.80 3.74 15.70
N LEU A 155 -13.35 3.32 14.51
CA LEU A 155 -12.99 1.95 14.24
C LEU A 155 -11.53 1.68 14.65
N ALA A 156 -11.36 1.10 15.83
CA ALA A 156 -10.07 0.61 16.33
C ALA A 156 -9.80 -0.83 15.87
N SER A 157 -9.66 -1.03 14.55
CA SER A 157 -9.37 -2.32 13.92
C SER A 157 -8.14 -2.21 13.02
N LEU A 158 -7.34 -3.28 12.99
CA LEU A 158 -6.18 -3.45 12.12
C LEU A 158 -6.49 -4.50 11.04
N SER A 159 -5.66 -4.53 10.00
CA SER A 159 -5.65 -5.59 8.99
C SER A 159 -5.48 -6.98 9.60
N SER A 160 -5.73 -8.04 8.81
CA SER A 160 -5.46 -9.42 9.22
C SER A 160 -3.99 -9.70 9.56
N GLN A 161 -3.06 -8.88 9.06
CA GLN A 161 -1.62 -8.99 9.32
C GLN A 161 -1.13 -8.04 10.42
N GLY A 162 -1.97 -7.11 10.90
CA GLY A 162 -1.62 -6.12 11.91
C GLY A 162 -0.74 -4.96 11.42
N ASP A 163 -0.52 -4.85 10.11
CA ASP A 163 0.39 -3.90 9.45
C ASP A 163 -0.25 -2.57 9.05
N SER A 164 -1.57 -2.54 8.83
CA SER A 164 -2.33 -1.33 8.51
C SER A 164 -3.56 -1.15 9.42
N LYS A 165 -4.13 0.05 9.42
CA LYS A 165 -5.49 0.27 9.96
C LYS A 165 -6.53 -0.33 9.01
N SER A 166 -7.72 -0.63 9.53
CA SER A 166 -8.87 -1.06 8.74
C SER A 166 -9.92 0.05 8.63
N ILE A 167 -10.43 0.29 7.42
CA ILE A 167 -11.52 1.23 7.12
C ILE A 167 -12.76 0.42 6.75
N ALA A 168 -13.85 0.58 7.51
CA ALA A 168 -15.11 -0.08 7.21
C ALA A 168 -15.88 0.70 6.14
N VAL A 169 -16.30 -0.01 5.09
CA VAL A 169 -16.93 0.56 3.91
C VAL A 169 -18.24 -0.20 3.61
N PRO A 170 -19.41 0.47 3.64
CA PRO A 170 -20.69 -0.16 3.34
C PRO A 170 -20.84 -0.49 1.85
N SER A 171 -21.67 -1.49 1.54
CA SER A 171 -22.09 -1.81 0.17
C SER A 171 -22.66 -0.58 -0.55
N ARG A 172 -22.32 -0.43 -1.84
CA ARG A 172 -22.86 0.60 -2.74
C ARG A 172 -24.36 0.45 -2.94
N LEU A 173 -24.88 -0.76 -2.75
CA LEU A 173 -26.28 -1.13 -2.95
C LEU A 173 -27.19 -0.57 -1.86
N TYR A 174 -26.66 -0.24 -0.68
CA TYR A 174 -27.45 0.27 0.45
C TYR A 174 -28.05 1.66 0.25
N HIS A 175 -27.68 2.36 -0.81
CA HIS A 175 -28.07 3.73 -1.06
C HIS A 175 -28.84 3.84 -2.38
N PRO A 176 -29.98 4.56 -2.43
CA PRO A 176 -30.66 4.82 -3.69
C PRO A 176 -29.76 5.66 -4.61
N ARG A 177 -29.97 5.54 -5.92
CA ARG A 177 -29.23 6.35 -6.91
C ARG A 177 -29.33 7.85 -6.59
N PRO A 178 -28.27 8.64 -6.85
CA PRO A 178 -28.28 10.09 -6.64
C PRO A 178 -29.51 10.78 -7.22
N SER A 179 -30.07 11.72 -6.44
CA SER A 179 -31.27 12.47 -6.80
C SER A 179 -31.04 13.97 -6.60
N PRO A 180 -31.86 14.88 -7.17
CA PRO A 180 -31.71 16.31 -6.95
C PRO A 180 -31.80 16.75 -5.48
N ARG A 181 -32.39 15.93 -4.60
CA ARG A 181 -32.45 16.19 -3.14
C ARG A 181 -31.27 15.59 -2.38
N LYS A 182 -30.80 14.40 -2.79
CA LYS A 182 -29.61 13.72 -2.25
C LYS A 182 -28.62 13.42 -3.38
N PRO A 183 -27.87 14.42 -3.86
CA PRO A 183 -26.95 14.27 -4.98
C PRO A 183 -25.68 13.49 -4.63
N LEU A 184 -25.40 13.29 -3.33
CA LEU A 184 -24.25 12.51 -2.84
C LEU A 184 -24.64 11.13 -2.31
N SER A 185 -25.89 10.68 -2.55
CA SER A 185 -26.41 9.38 -2.10
C SER A 185 -25.47 8.22 -2.50
N GLY A 186 -24.92 7.52 -1.50
CA GLY A 186 -24.01 6.37 -1.70
C GLY A 186 -22.58 6.73 -2.09
N ILE A 187 -22.24 8.02 -2.21
CA ILE A 187 -20.88 8.47 -2.46
C ILE A 187 -20.11 8.41 -1.14
N ARG A 188 -19.06 7.57 -1.09
CA ARG A 188 -18.16 7.44 0.07
C ARG A 188 -17.16 8.57 0.05
N ILE A 189 -17.09 9.29 1.17
CA ILE A 189 -16.31 10.51 1.34
C ILE A 189 -15.46 10.43 2.60
N SER A 190 -14.18 10.77 2.48
CA SER A 190 -13.33 11.02 3.64
C SER A 190 -13.33 12.52 3.98
N ILE A 191 -13.35 12.85 5.27
CA ILE A 191 -13.13 14.22 5.75
C ILE A 191 -11.73 14.33 6.35
N ASN A 192 -11.21 15.53 6.49
CA ASN A 192 -9.93 15.75 7.18
C ASN A 192 -10.13 15.81 8.70
N ASP A 193 -9.13 15.37 9.45
CA ASP A 193 -9.19 15.33 10.91
C ASP A 193 -9.49 16.68 11.58
N PHE A 194 -9.25 17.81 10.91
CA PHE A 194 -9.56 19.15 11.45
C PHE A 194 -11.07 19.43 11.50
N MET A 195 -11.90 18.65 10.81
CA MET A 195 -13.37 18.78 10.85
C MET A 195 -13.94 17.99 12.04
N SER A 196 -14.70 18.66 12.90
CA SER A 196 -15.42 17.98 13.98
C SER A 196 -16.45 17.01 13.40
N LEU A 197 -16.57 15.84 14.01
CA LEU A 197 -17.55 14.81 13.66
C LEU A 197 -18.02 14.19 14.97
N ASN A 198 -19.33 14.27 15.24
CA ASN A 198 -19.89 13.93 16.54
C ASN A 198 -19.50 12.51 16.97
N GLY A 199 -19.09 12.32 18.23
CA GLY A 199 -18.59 11.03 18.76
C GLY A 199 -17.10 10.75 18.49
N THR A 200 -16.42 11.55 17.65
CA THR A 200 -14.99 11.39 17.36
C THR A 200 -14.13 12.52 17.92
N GLN A 201 -12.87 12.21 18.24
CA GLN A 201 -11.87 13.24 18.55
C GLN A 201 -11.28 13.85 17.25
N SER A 202 -10.69 15.03 17.33
CA SER A 202 -9.81 15.61 16.31
C SER A 202 -8.41 15.81 16.91
N SER A 203 -7.38 15.20 16.31
CA SER A 203 -6.00 15.23 16.84
C SER A 203 -5.13 16.34 16.24
N LEU A 204 -5.53 16.87 15.07
CA LEU A 204 -4.73 17.70 14.18
C LEU A 204 -3.32 17.14 13.89
N SER A 205 -3.20 15.81 13.90
CA SER A 205 -1.92 15.08 13.79
C SER A 205 -0.88 15.57 14.81
N SER A 206 -1.35 15.90 16.02
CA SER A 206 -0.52 16.24 17.19
C SER A 206 -0.95 15.42 18.40
N ARG A 207 -0.01 14.68 18.97
CA ARG A 207 -0.21 13.90 20.20
C ARG A 207 -0.40 14.83 21.40
N ALA A 208 0.27 15.99 21.39
CA ALA A 208 0.10 17.03 22.41
C ALA A 208 -1.32 17.64 22.37
N TRP A 209 -1.87 17.91 21.19
CA TRP A 209 -3.26 18.38 21.03
C TRP A 209 -4.25 17.31 21.46
N ALA A 210 -4.10 16.07 20.98
CA ALA A 210 -4.99 14.96 21.34
C ALA A 210 -4.98 14.68 22.86
N SER A 211 -3.83 14.83 23.53
CA SER A 211 -3.74 14.71 24.99
C SER A 211 -4.39 15.88 25.74
N LEU A 212 -4.44 17.07 25.15
CA LEU A 212 -5.02 18.27 25.74
C LEU A 212 -6.55 18.31 25.60
N TYR A 213 -7.06 17.86 24.46
CA TYR A 213 -8.47 17.90 24.09
C TYR A 213 -8.99 16.47 23.89
N SER A 214 -8.90 15.65 24.93
CA SER A 214 -9.21 14.20 24.92
C SER A 214 -10.70 13.84 24.80
N SER A 215 -11.60 14.84 24.79
CA SER A 215 -13.04 14.63 24.61
C SER A 215 -13.39 14.48 23.13
N ALA A 216 -14.26 13.52 22.81
CA ALA A 216 -14.94 13.50 21.53
C ALA A 216 -15.72 14.81 21.28
N ALA A 217 -15.83 15.20 20.02
CA ALA A 217 -16.66 16.34 19.61
C ALA A 217 -18.14 16.02 19.91
N ALA A 218 -18.85 16.98 20.51
CA ALA A 218 -20.28 16.87 20.83
C ALA A 218 -21.19 17.24 19.64
N THR A 219 -20.62 17.73 18.54
CA THR A 219 -21.32 18.11 17.31
C THR A 219 -20.47 17.80 16.09
N THR A 220 -21.13 17.58 14.96
CA THR A 220 -20.51 17.52 13.63
C THR A 220 -20.35 18.93 13.08
N ALA A 221 -19.24 19.22 12.40
CA ALA A 221 -19.00 20.49 11.73
C ALA A 221 -20.09 20.76 10.68
N GLU A 222 -20.54 22.00 10.52
CA GLU A 222 -21.71 22.32 9.69
C GLU A 222 -21.53 21.87 8.24
N PHE A 223 -20.32 22.04 7.69
CA PHE A 223 -20.01 21.56 6.34
C PHE A 223 -20.03 20.03 6.23
N ALA A 224 -19.60 19.31 7.26
CA ALA A 224 -19.66 17.85 7.29
C ALA A 224 -21.09 17.35 7.45
N GLN A 225 -21.92 18.03 8.24
CA GLN A 225 -23.36 17.75 8.34
C GLN A 225 -24.06 17.97 6.99
N LYS A 226 -23.73 19.05 6.28
CA LYS A 226 -24.28 19.31 4.93
C LYS A 226 -23.96 18.19 3.94
N LEU A 227 -22.80 17.54 4.03
CA LEU A 227 -22.47 16.37 3.20
C LEU A 227 -23.37 15.17 3.52
N ILE A 228 -23.57 14.89 4.81
CA ILE A 228 -24.47 13.84 5.32
C ILE A 228 -25.90 14.07 4.84
N ASP A 229 -26.41 15.30 4.96
CA ASP A 229 -27.77 15.67 4.55
C ASP A 229 -28.00 15.48 3.03
N LEU A 230 -26.96 15.76 2.23
CA LEU A 230 -26.92 15.50 0.78
C LEU A 230 -26.77 14.01 0.41
N GLY A 231 -26.60 13.13 1.41
CA GLY A 231 -26.57 11.67 1.26
C GLY A 231 -25.17 11.03 1.25
N ALA A 232 -24.11 11.77 1.54
CA ALA A 232 -22.75 11.25 1.55
C ALA A 232 -22.50 10.25 2.69
N VAL A 233 -21.68 9.24 2.42
CA VAL A 233 -21.25 8.23 3.38
C VAL A 233 -19.87 8.60 3.92
N ILE A 234 -19.78 9.02 5.19
CA ILE A 234 -18.50 9.37 5.81
C ILE A 234 -17.81 8.09 6.31
N VAL A 235 -16.66 7.74 5.72
CA VAL A 235 -15.92 6.48 5.99
C VAL A 235 -14.75 6.63 6.96
N GLY A 236 -14.22 7.85 7.13
CA GLY A 236 -13.11 8.08 8.05
C GLY A 236 -12.57 9.51 8.04
N LYS A 237 -11.69 9.78 9.01
CA LYS A 237 -10.91 11.01 9.13
C LYS A 237 -9.51 10.79 8.56
N THR A 238 -9.07 11.70 7.69
CA THR A 238 -7.78 11.64 6.99
C THR A 238 -6.73 12.53 7.65
N LYS A 239 -5.48 12.05 7.63
CA LYS A 239 -4.33 12.75 8.21
C LYS A 239 -4.13 14.12 7.57
N ALA A 240 -3.61 15.04 8.37
CA ALA A 240 -3.20 16.36 7.93
C ALA A 240 -1.75 16.65 8.36
N SER A 241 -1.14 17.72 7.85
CA SER A 241 0.09 18.23 8.46
C SER A 241 -0.14 18.60 9.93
N GLN A 242 0.84 18.33 10.81
CA GLN A 242 0.72 18.70 12.22
C GLN A 242 0.34 20.19 12.35
N LEU A 243 -0.80 20.44 13.01
CA LEU A 243 -1.33 21.80 13.23
C LEU A 243 -1.38 22.68 11.95
N GLY A 244 -1.64 22.06 10.79
CA GLY A 244 -1.85 22.75 9.51
C GLY A 244 -0.59 23.34 8.89
N THR A 245 0.59 23.05 9.45
CA THR A 245 1.88 23.66 9.11
C THR A 245 3.07 22.71 9.10
N GLY A 246 3.03 21.61 9.86
CA GLY A 246 4.12 20.63 9.95
C GLY A 246 4.52 20.02 8.61
N VAL A 247 5.81 19.77 8.45
CA VAL A 247 6.40 19.07 7.29
C VAL A 247 7.35 17.96 7.74
N GLU A 248 7.53 17.78 9.05
CA GLU A 248 8.50 16.90 9.68
C GLU A 248 7.93 15.51 10.01
N TRP A 249 6.62 15.40 10.23
CA TRP A 249 5.91 14.13 10.44
C TRP A 249 6.47 13.30 11.62
N VAL A 250 6.56 13.93 12.79
CA VAL A 250 7.19 13.38 13.99
C VAL A 250 6.19 12.74 14.96
N ASP A 251 5.00 13.33 15.10
CA ASP A 251 3.92 12.75 15.92
C ASP A 251 3.12 11.67 15.16
N GLU A 252 3.10 11.76 13.83
CA GLU A 252 2.34 10.92 12.91
C GLU A 252 3.18 10.62 11.67
N GLN A 253 3.16 9.38 11.18
CA GLN A 253 3.80 9.05 9.91
C GLN A 253 3.05 9.69 8.73
N ALA A 254 3.81 10.28 7.80
CA ALA A 254 3.26 10.85 6.57
C ALA A 254 2.60 9.79 5.69
N PRO A 255 1.42 10.04 5.11
CA PRO A 255 0.81 9.14 4.12
C PRO A 255 1.76 8.77 2.97
N TRP A 256 1.68 7.55 2.47
CA TRP A 256 2.42 7.11 1.29
C TRP A 256 1.76 7.66 0.02
N THR A 257 2.55 8.15 -0.94
CA THR A 257 1.99 8.55 -2.24
C THR A 257 1.67 7.31 -3.07
N PRO A 258 0.51 7.23 -3.73
CA PRO A 258 0.20 6.16 -4.68
C PRO A 258 0.71 6.46 -6.11
N ARG A 259 1.62 7.45 -6.27
CA ARG A 259 2.17 7.89 -7.56
C ARG A 259 3.70 7.72 -7.62
N GLY A 260 4.21 7.38 -8.81
CA GLY A 260 5.61 7.08 -9.02
C GLY A 260 6.05 5.88 -8.16
N ASP A 261 7.25 5.95 -7.61
CA ASP A 261 7.81 4.88 -6.76
C ASP A 261 7.17 4.74 -5.36
N GLY A 262 6.36 5.70 -4.91
CA GLY A 262 5.70 5.68 -3.60
C GLY A 262 6.47 6.31 -2.43
N TYR A 263 7.77 6.59 -2.59
CA TYR A 263 8.68 7.01 -1.51
C TYR A 263 9.03 8.51 -1.52
N ARG A 264 8.37 9.29 -2.38
CA ARG A 264 8.57 10.73 -2.48
C ARG A 264 8.01 11.50 -1.28
N VAL A 265 8.62 12.64 -0.96
CA VAL A 265 8.10 13.60 0.01
C VAL A 265 6.79 14.20 -0.52
N ILE A 266 5.80 14.30 0.36
CA ILE A 266 4.50 14.90 0.10
C ILE A 266 4.36 16.21 0.87
N SER A 267 3.95 17.27 0.18
CA SER A 267 3.80 18.62 0.74
C SER A 267 2.33 19.06 0.88
N GLY A 268 2.05 19.98 1.81
CA GLY A 268 0.72 20.56 2.04
C GLY A 268 -0.05 19.93 3.20
N ASN A 269 -1.21 20.51 3.53
CA ASN A 269 -1.96 20.08 4.71
C ASN A 269 -2.86 18.87 4.44
N SER A 270 -3.62 18.86 3.33
CA SER A 270 -4.62 17.81 3.04
C SER A 270 -4.04 16.55 2.38
N VAL A 271 -2.86 16.10 2.81
CA VAL A 271 -2.17 14.98 2.15
C VAL A 271 -2.87 13.64 2.33
N GLY A 272 -3.48 13.34 3.48
CA GLY A 272 -4.21 12.08 3.67
C GLY A 272 -5.43 12.00 2.76
N ALA A 273 -6.19 13.09 2.65
CA ALA A 273 -7.31 13.23 1.72
C ALA A 273 -6.86 13.03 0.25
N ALA A 274 -5.73 13.63 -0.13
CA ALA A 274 -5.22 13.53 -1.50
C ALA A 274 -4.61 12.16 -1.84
N ALA A 275 -3.85 11.55 -0.93
CA ALA A 275 -3.24 10.23 -1.11
C ALA A 275 -4.32 9.13 -1.12
N GLY A 276 -5.23 9.13 -0.14
CA GLY A 276 -6.34 8.18 -0.08
C GLY A 276 -7.22 8.24 -1.33
N LEU A 277 -7.58 9.45 -1.77
CA LEU A 277 -8.34 9.62 -3.02
C LEU A 277 -7.53 9.23 -4.26
N ALA A 278 -6.22 9.41 -4.28
CA ALA A 278 -5.42 9.02 -5.43
C ALA A 278 -5.24 7.49 -5.56
N GLY A 279 -5.26 6.73 -4.46
CA GLY A 279 -4.97 5.29 -4.47
C GLY A 279 -6.14 4.33 -4.15
N TYR A 280 -7.15 4.74 -3.38
CA TYR A 280 -8.23 3.83 -2.97
C TYR A 280 -9.46 3.93 -3.88
N GLU A 281 -9.59 3.00 -4.83
CA GLU A 281 -10.72 3.00 -5.78
C GLU A 281 -12.09 3.10 -5.10
N TRP A 282 -12.29 2.38 -3.99
CA TRP A 282 -13.51 2.36 -3.18
C TRP A 282 -13.91 3.71 -2.56
N LEU A 283 -12.98 4.68 -2.48
CA LEU A 283 -13.20 6.05 -2.00
C LEU A 283 -13.45 6.97 -3.20
N GLN A 284 -14.64 7.58 -3.30
CA GLN A 284 -14.98 8.39 -4.50
C GLN A 284 -14.63 9.87 -4.38
N ARG A 285 -14.68 10.48 -3.19
CA ARG A 285 -14.33 11.90 -2.95
C ARG A 285 -13.60 12.07 -1.62
N SER A 286 -12.92 13.20 -1.48
CA SER A 286 -12.36 13.62 -0.20
C SER A 286 -12.56 15.11 0.01
N ILE A 287 -12.62 15.49 1.29
CA ILE A 287 -12.74 16.87 1.75
C ILE A 287 -11.56 17.13 2.68
N GLY A 288 -10.95 18.29 2.55
CA GLY A 288 -9.83 18.69 3.40
C GLY A 288 -9.80 20.17 3.71
N SER A 289 -8.66 20.57 4.23
CA SER A 289 -8.29 21.93 4.57
C SER A 289 -6.92 22.20 3.95
N ASP A 290 -6.86 23.00 2.89
CA ASP A 290 -5.59 23.42 2.30
C ASP A 290 -5.79 24.65 1.42
N ASP A 291 -5.07 25.71 1.76
CA ASP A 291 -5.08 26.97 1.03
C ASP A 291 -4.10 26.97 -0.15
N ARG A 292 -3.13 26.05 -0.22
CA ARG A 292 -2.01 26.14 -1.20
C ARG A 292 -2.16 25.25 -2.43
N GLY A 293 -3.08 24.30 -2.42
CA GLY A 293 -3.35 23.40 -3.56
C GLY A 293 -2.23 22.39 -3.86
N LEU A 294 -1.25 22.24 -2.97
CA LEU A 294 -0.07 21.38 -3.12
C LEU A 294 -0.44 19.88 -3.27
N SER A 295 -1.62 19.53 -2.77
CA SER A 295 -2.23 18.21 -2.91
C SER A 295 -2.33 17.71 -4.37
N ALA A 296 -2.33 18.61 -5.37
CA ALA A 296 -2.33 18.24 -6.79
C ALA A 296 -1.08 17.47 -7.25
N GLN A 297 0.01 17.44 -6.46
CA GLN A 297 1.17 16.56 -6.66
C GLN A 297 0.82 15.05 -6.69
N HIS A 298 -0.35 14.67 -6.15
CA HIS A 298 -0.88 13.29 -6.23
C HIS A 298 -1.65 13.00 -7.53
N GLY A 299 -1.74 13.97 -8.46
CA GLY A 299 -2.50 13.83 -9.70
C GLY A 299 -4.02 13.77 -9.46
N VAL A 300 -4.52 14.62 -8.55
CA VAL A 300 -5.95 14.81 -8.26
C VAL A 300 -6.33 16.28 -8.45
N TYR A 301 -7.56 16.54 -8.88
CA TYR A 301 -8.11 17.89 -9.02
C TYR A 301 -8.60 18.38 -7.65
N SER A 302 -8.37 19.66 -7.33
CA SER A 302 -8.89 20.22 -6.09
C SER A 302 -9.20 21.72 -6.16
N ILE A 303 -10.33 22.12 -5.58
CA ILE A 303 -10.73 23.53 -5.50
C ILE A 303 -10.87 23.95 -4.03
N ALA A 304 -10.26 25.09 -3.70
CA ALA A 304 -10.69 25.89 -2.57
C ALA A 304 -11.68 26.93 -3.11
N PRO A 305 -12.94 26.95 -2.62
CA PRO A 305 -13.90 27.97 -2.99
C PRO A 305 -13.55 29.30 -2.32
N SER A 306 -14.31 30.36 -2.61
CA SER A 306 -14.16 31.62 -1.87
C SER A 306 -14.45 31.38 -0.37
N PRO A 307 -13.72 31.99 0.57
CA PRO A 307 -13.83 31.69 2.01
C PRO A 307 -15.25 31.81 2.60
N GLU A 308 -16.07 32.69 2.03
CA GLU A 308 -17.47 32.92 2.44
C GLU A 308 -18.46 31.86 1.90
N SER A 309 -18.04 30.98 0.98
CA SER A 309 -18.92 30.02 0.31
C SER A 309 -19.22 28.76 1.13
N ALA A 310 -18.39 28.43 2.12
CA ALA A 310 -18.48 27.22 2.92
C ALA A 310 -18.33 27.55 4.41
N SER A 311 -19.29 27.11 5.23
CA SER A 311 -19.21 27.31 6.69
C SER A 311 -17.94 26.69 7.28
N GLN A 312 -17.37 27.42 8.22
CA GLN A 312 -16.18 27.02 8.99
C GLN A 312 -16.54 26.54 10.41
N ASP A 313 -17.84 26.50 10.74
CA ASP A 313 -18.31 26.17 12.08
C ASP A 313 -18.05 24.70 12.41
N GLY A 314 -17.37 24.47 13.53
CA GLY A 314 -16.87 23.16 13.95
C GLY A 314 -15.60 22.70 13.24
N ILE A 315 -14.95 23.55 12.42
CA ILE A 315 -13.69 23.21 11.75
C ILE A 315 -12.50 23.89 12.45
N LEU A 316 -11.52 23.09 12.88
CA LEU A 316 -10.36 23.52 13.65
C LEU A 316 -9.27 24.06 12.70
N HIS A 317 -9.32 25.35 12.39
CA HIS A 317 -8.43 26.00 11.41
C HIS A 317 -7.66 27.18 11.98
N PHE A 318 -6.44 27.37 11.47
CA PHE A 318 -5.59 28.51 11.78
C PHE A 318 -5.75 29.55 10.66
N SER A 319 -6.21 30.76 10.99
CA SER A 319 -6.34 31.83 10.00
C SER A 319 -4.97 32.21 9.43
N ARG A 320 -4.81 32.08 8.11
CA ARG A 320 -3.64 32.57 7.38
C ARG A 320 -4.00 33.90 6.72
N TYR A 321 -3.09 34.89 6.78
CA TYR A 321 -3.25 36.19 6.10
C TYR A 321 -4.54 36.97 6.47
N GLY A 322 -5.13 36.70 7.65
CA GLY A 322 -6.41 37.28 8.06
C GLY A 322 -7.61 36.81 7.25
N VAL A 323 -7.54 35.61 6.68
CA VAL A 323 -8.64 34.88 6.01
C VAL A 323 -8.88 33.58 6.80
N PRO A 324 -10.12 33.11 6.97
CA PRO A 324 -10.37 31.74 7.43
C PRO A 324 -9.69 30.72 6.50
N GLY A 325 -9.17 29.63 7.05
CA GLY A 325 -8.62 28.54 6.21
C GLY A 325 -9.74 27.91 5.36
N ASN A 326 -9.44 27.52 4.13
CA ASN A 326 -10.47 27.07 3.19
C ASN A 326 -10.74 25.56 3.25
N THR A 327 -12.02 25.21 3.32
CA THR A 327 -12.53 23.87 3.03
C THR A 327 -12.23 23.52 1.56
N ARG A 328 -11.29 22.61 1.33
CA ARG A 328 -10.87 22.18 -0.02
C ARG A 328 -11.60 20.90 -0.43
N LEU A 329 -12.14 20.90 -1.65
CA LEU A 329 -12.84 19.76 -2.25
C LEU A 329 -11.90 19.02 -3.21
N PHE A 330 -11.93 17.68 -3.21
CA PHE A 330 -11.05 16.84 -4.01
C PHE A 330 -11.81 15.84 -4.88
N SER A 331 -11.34 15.62 -6.11
CA SER A 331 -11.86 14.59 -7.01
C SER A 331 -10.80 14.06 -7.99
N ARG A 332 -11.03 12.85 -8.52
CA ARG A 332 -10.27 12.28 -9.65
C ARG A 332 -10.65 12.87 -11.01
N SER A 333 -11.80 13.54 -11.12
CA SER A 333 -12.25 14.20 -12.35
C SER A 333 -12.83 15.60 -12.09
N LEU A 334 -12.73 16.48 -13.09
CA LEU A 334 -13.28 17.84 -13.04
C LEU A 334 -14.81 17.88 -13.06
N GLU A 335 -15.45 16.93 -13.76
CA GLU A 335 -16.91 16.79 -13.77
C GLU A 335 -17.45 16.45 -12.38
N ASP A 336 -16.82 15.48 -11.72
CA ASP A 336 -17.14 15.11 -10.36
C ASP A 336 -16.85 16.25 -9.37
N LEU A 337 -15.72 16.96 -9.54
CA LEU A 337 -15.36 18.10 -8.69
C LEU A 337 -16.37 19.24 -8.82
N LEU A 338 -16.77 19.56 -10.06
CA LEU A 338 -17.80 20.55 -10.36
C LEU A 338 -19.14 20.15 -9.74
N THR A 339 -19.54 18.89 -9.87
CA THR A 339 -20.80 18.35 -9.33
C THR A 339 -20.82 18.42 -7.81
N LEU A 340 -19.73 18.02 -7.15
CA LEU A 340 -19.54 18.16 -5.70
C LEU A 340 -19.59 19.63 -5.27
N THR A 341 -18.89 20.52 -5.99
CA THR A 341 -18.86 21.96 -5.70
C THR A 341 -20.24 22.60 -5.80
N ILE A 342 -20.99 22.32 -6.88
CA ILE A 342 -22.36 22.84 -7.08
C ILE A 342 -23.29 22.33 -5.97
N SER A 343 -23.23 21.03 -5.65
CA SER A 343 -24.11 20.41 -4.64
C SER A 343 -23.82 20.95 -3.23
N CYS A 344 -22.55 21.00 -2.83
CA CYS A 344 -22.14 21.41 -1.49
C CYS A 344 -22.27 22.92 -1.25
N LEU A 345 -22.10 23.75 -2.27
CA LEU A 345 -22.16 25.21 -2.14
C LEU A 345 -23.52 25.80 -2.57
N SER A 346 -24.46 24.96 -3.03
CA SER A 346 -25.83 25.36 -3.42
C SER A 346 -25.86 26.45 -4.50
N ILE A 347 -24.91 26.37 -5.44
CA ILE A 347 -24.70 27.38 -6.50
C ILE A 347 -25.67 27.11 -7.66
N ASN A 348 -26.50 28.10 -8.02
CA ASN A 348 -27.36 28.04 -9.20
C ASN A 348 -26.53 27.97 -10.50
N SER A 349 -27.11 27.39 -11.56
CA SER A 349 -26.44 27.06 -12.83
C SER A 349 -25.42 28.12 -13.27
N PRO A 350 -24.14 27.74 -13.51
CA PRO A 350 -23.06 28.70 -13.71
C PRO A 350 -23.27 29.52 -14.98
N LYS A 351 -23.00 30.83 -14.90
CA LYS A 351 -22.82 31.66 -16.08
C LYS A 351 -21.53 31.25 -16.78
N THR A 352 -21.63 30.95 -18.07
CA THR A 352 -20.51 30.54 -18.93
C THR A 352 -20.00 31.72 -19.77
N SER A 353 -19.76 32.86 -19.14
CA SER A 353 -18.99 33.95 -19.76
C SER A 353 -17.55 33.49 -19.92
N LEU A 354 -17.04 33.55 -21.16
CA LEU A 354 -15.61 33.42 -21.42
C LEU A 354 -14.90 34.66 -20.84
N PRO A 355 -13.65 34.54 -20.37
CA PRO A 355 -12.91 35.65 -19.82
C PRO A 355 -12.52 36.62 -20.95
N GLU A 356 -12.50 37.91 -20.65
CA GLU A 356 -12.08 38.95 -21.61
C GLU A 356 -10.56 39.18 -21.55
N ARG A 357 -9.85 38.64 -20.54
CA ARG A 357 -8.40 38.78 -20.34
C ARG A 357 -7.81 37.57 -19.61
N ILE A 358 -6.61 37.14 -20.02
CA ILE A 358 -5.82 36.10 -19.35
C ILE A 358 -4.47 36.72 -18.97
N ILE A 359 -4.07 36.65 -17.70
CA ILE A 359 -2.81 37.22 -17.22
C ILE A 359 -1.90 36.16 -16.60
N TYR A 360 -0.59 36.35 -16.77
CA TYR A 360 0.44 35.48 -16.24
C TYR A 360 1.58 36.28 -15.57
N PRO A 361 1.84 36.11 -14.25
CA PRO A 361 2.82 36.93 -13.53
C PRO A 361 4.26 36.45 -13.79
N ILE A 362 5.05 37.26 -14.52
CA ILE A 362 6.41 36.87 -14.93
C ILE A 362 7.45 36.91 -13.80
N ASP A 363 7.30 37.82 -12.83
CA ASP A 363 8.27 38.00 -11.74
C ASP A 363 8.28 36.81 -10.76
N LEU A 364 7.21 36.01 -10.74
CA LEU A 364 7.08 34.84 -9.86
C LEU A 364 7.68 33.55 -10.44
N HIS A 365 8.35 33.63 -11.60
CA HIS A 365 8.83 32.46 -12.33
C HIS A 365 10.33 32.16 -12.10
N SER A 366 11.14 33.17 -11.77
CA SER A 366 12.60 33.06 -11.56
C SER A 366 13.01 32.18 -10.37
N SER A 367 12.11 31.97 -9.40
CA SER A 367 12.34 31.15 -8.21
C SER A 367 12.21 29.63 -8.46
N PHE A 368 11.68 29.20 -9.61
CA PHE A 368 11.37 27.79 -9.91
C PHE A 368 11.55 27.46 -11.40
N ASP A 369 12.78 27.34 -11.90
CA ASP A 369 13.02 27.00 -13.31
C ASP A 369 14.19 26.03 -13.56
N THR A 370 13.88 24.73 -13.56
CA THR A 370 14.66 23.68 -14.27
C THR A 370 13.76 22.74 -15.09
N SER A 371 12.48 23.12 -15.32
CA SER A 371 11.49 22.28 -16.01
C SER A 371 11.36 22.65 -17.51
N PRO A 372 10.94 21.74 -18.40
CA PRO A 372 11.03 21.97 -19.85
C PRO A 372 10.05 23.04 -20.35
N LYS A 373 10.59 24.23 -20.66
CA LYS A 373 9.89 25.40 -21.23
C LYS A 373 8.92 25.09 -22.39
N PRO A 374 9.17 24.13 -23.32
CA PRO A 374 8.23 23.82 -24.40
C PRO A 374 6.83 23.42 -23.94
N LEU A 375 6.70 22.70 -22.81
CA LEU A 375 5.41 22.18 -22.34
C LEU A 375 4.47 23.28 -21.84
N MET A 376 5.03 24.40 -21.35
CA MET A 376 4.26 25.56 -20.92
C MET A 376 3.70 26.35 -22.10
N SER A 377 4.48 26.52 -23.18
CA SER A 377 4.00 27.18 -24.40
C SER A 377 2.83 26.46 -25.04
N GLU A 378 2.78 25.12 -24.99
CA GLU A 378 1.66 24.34 -25.54
C GLU A 378 0.34 24.60 -24.78
N VAL A 379 0.39 24.73 -23.45
CA VAL A 379 -0.80 25.01 -22.62
C VAL A 379 -1.30 26.43 -22.84
N PHE A 380 -0.42 27.43 -22.92
CA PHE A 380 -0.81 28.80 -23.24
C PHE A 380 -1.43 28.88 -24.64
N VAL A 381 -0.79 28.32 -25.67
CA VAL A 381 -1.35 28.28 -27.04
C VAL A 381 -2.71 27.57 -27.09
N ALA A 382 -2.94 26.52 -26.30
CA ALA A 382 -4.23 25.86 -26.23
C ALA A 382 -5.32 26.72 -25.54
N LEU A 383 -4.96 27.46 -24.49
CA LEU A 383 -5.84 28.41 -23.81
C LEU A 383 -6.22 29.59 -24.72
N GLU A 384 -5.24 30.20 -25.39
CA GLU A 384 -5.46 31.32 -26.32
C GLU A 384 -6.43 30.93 -27.45
N ARG A 385 -6.22 29.75 -28.05
CA ARG A 385 -7.10 29.20 -29.10
C ARG A 385 -8.50 28.87 -28.60
N PHE A 386 -8.67 28.52 -27.33
CA PHE A 386 -9.98 28.18 -26.76
C PHE A 386 -10.78 29.41 -26.34
N LEU A 387 -10.11 30.39 -25.74
CA LEU A 387 -10.75 31.59 -25.17
C LEU A 387 -10.83 32.74 -26.19
N GLY A 388 -10.02 32.72 -27.25
CA GLY A 388 -9.97 33.78 -28.26
C GLY A 388 -9.26 35.05 -27.78
N VAL A 389 -8.42 34.92 -26.75
CA VAL A 389 -7.75 36.01 -26.02
C VAL A 389 -6.29 35.61 -25.80
N GLU A 390 -5.35 36.50 -26.12
CA GLU A 390 -3.91 36.28 -25.91
C GLU A 390 -3.54 36.27 -24.42
N VAL A 391 -2.52 35.49 -24.04
CA VAL A 391 -2.02 35.42 -22.66
C VAL A 391 -1.05 36.57 -22.41
N GLU A 392 -1.45 37.51 -21.55
CA GLU A 392 -0.66 38.71 -21.26
C GLU A 392 0.35 38.47 -20.11
N PRO A 393 1.66 38.63 -20.34
CA PRO A 393 2.66 38.61 -19.27
C PRO A 393 2.61 39.92 -18.46
N VAL A 394 2.41 39.82 -17.14
CA VAL A 394 2.34 40.99 -16.24
C VAL A 394 3.46 40.96 -15.20
N SER A 395 4.12 42.10 -14.99
CA SER A 395 5.09 42.29 -13.89
C SER A 395 4.37 42.92 -12.70
N LEU A 396 4.17 42.14 -11.65
CA LEU A 396 3.60 42.58 -10.37
C LEU A 396 4.52 43.59 -9.68
N GLU A 397 5.84 43.41 -9.75
CA GLU A 397 6.83 44.33 -9.17
C GLU A 397 6.76 45.70 -9.83
N LYS A 398 6.76 45.75 -11.17
CA LYS A 398 6.66 47.01 -11.92
C LYS A 398 5.37 47.74 -11.58
N ILE A 399 4.22 47.05 -11.63
CA ILE A 399 2.92 47.68 -11.38
C ILE A 399 2.81 48.13 -9.92
N TRP A 400 3.37 47.38 -8.96
CA TRP A 400 3.48 47.79 -7.55
C TRP A 400 4.31 49.06 -7.39
N ASN A 401 5.51 49.12 -7.97
CA ASN A 401 6.38 50.30 -7.91
C ASN A 401 5.74 51.55 -8.53
N GLU A 402 4.94 51.39 -9.58
CA GLU A 402 4.22 52.49 -10.25
C GLU A 402 2.97 52.97 -9.50
N THR A 403 2.35 52.13 -8.66
CA THR A 403 1.00 52.42 -8.10
C THR A 403 0.79 52.06 -6.62
N ARG A 404 1.86 51.84 -5.85
CA ARG A 404 1.81 51.53 -4.40
C ARG A 404 1.08 52.62 -3.58
N PRO A 405 0.24 52.23 -2.61
CA PRO A 405 -0.28 53.15 -1.58
C PRO A 405 0.80 53.61 -0.60
N GLU A 406 0.59 54.73 0.09
CA GLU A 406 1.58 55.34 1.01
C GLU A 406 1.74 54.60 2.36
N ASP A 407 0.79 53.74 2.74
CA ASP A 407 0.68 53.13 4.08
C ASP A 407 1.14 51.65 4.13
N ALA A 408 2.45 51.34 4.13
CA ALA A 408 2.94 49.94 4.24
C ALA A 408 4.33 49.76 4.91
N HIS A 409 4.39 49.04 6.06
CA HIS A 409 5.58 48.71 6.87
C HIS A 409 5.49 47.32 7.60
N ASP A 410 6.57 46.79 8.23
CA ASP A 410 6.86 45.34 8.45
C ASP A 410 6.90 44.73 9.90
N GLU A 411 6.70 43.38 10.02
CA GLU A 411 7.04 42.34 11.09
C GLU A 411 6.00 41.80 12.17
N GLY A 412 6.03 40.48 12.52
CA GLY A 412 4.97 39.57 13.16
C GLY A 412 5.04 39.15 14.70
N MET A 413 3.96 38.52 15.31
CA MET A 413 3.32 38.63 16.71
C MET A 413 3.46 37.60 17.96
N GLN A 414 3.83 38.03 19.21
CA GLN A 414 4.11 37.25 20.48
C GLN A 414 3.07 36.22 21.03
N LEU A 415 1.75 36.34 20.81
CA LEU A 415 0.82 36.00 21.90
C LEU A 415 0.41 34.53 22.11
N TYR A 416 0.68 33.61 21.17
CA TYR A 416 0.11 32.25 21.21
C TYR A 416 0.71 31.34 22.29
N MET A 417 2.01 31.45 22.60
CA MET A 417 2.70 30.46 23.44
C MET A 417 2.48 30.63 24.96
N LYS A 418 1.62 31.55 25.40
CA LYS A 418 1.34 31.76 26.82
C LYS A 418 0.33 30.74 27.38
N GLU A 419 -0.73 30.44 26.64
CA GLU A 419 -1.90 29.71 27.15
C GLU A 419 -1.63 28.23 27.49
N TYR A 420 -0.68 27.58 26.81
CA TYR A 420 -0.30 26.20 27.13
C TYR A 420 0.57 26.09 28.40
N SER A 421 1.52 27.01 28.56
CA SER A 421 2.46 27.02 29.69
C SER A 421 1.73 27.21 31.02
N ASP A 422 0.68 28.05 31.02
CA ASP A 422 -0.11 28.38 32.20
C ASP A 422 -0.95 27.19 32.73
N LYS A 423 -1.19 26.14 31.92
CA LYS A 423 -2.05 24.99 32.29
C LYS A 423 -1.29 23.73 32.74
N PHE A 424 -0.05 23.51 32.30
CA PHE A 424 0.68 22.25 32.57
C PHE A 424 2.12 22.40 33.09
N HIS A 425 2.62 23.63 33.23
CA HIS A 425 3.99 23.92 33.70
C HIS A 425 5.11 23.23 32.89
N LYS A 426 4.83 22.86 31.63
CA LYS A 426 5.79 22.29 30.66
C LYS A 426 5.44 22.77 29.26
N GLN A 427 6.42 22.77 28.35
CA GLN A 427 6.20 23.10 26.94
C GLN A 427 5.59 21.91 26.18
N PRO A 428 4.75 22.15 25.15
CA PRO A 428 4.28 21.09 24.26
C PRO A 428 5.43 20.61 23.37
N PHE A 429 5.38 19.35 22.92
CA PHE A 429 6.16 18.95 21.76
C PHE A 429 5.46 19.47 20.49
N VAL A 430 6.25 20.05 19.58
CA VAL A 430 5.81 20.73 18.36
C VAL A 430 6.90 20.53 17.31
N GLU A 431 6.51 20.21 16.07
CA GLU A 431 7.44 20.11 14.95
C GLU A 431 8.18 21.44 14.67
N ALA A 432 9.37 21.35 14.07
CA ALA A 432 10.27 22.49 13.93
C ALA A 432 9.65 23.64 13.13
N THR A 433 8.87 23.34 12.08
CA THR A 433 8.19 24.33 11.24
C THR A 433 7.10 25.11 11.99
N PRO A 434 6.09 24.50 12.63
CA PRO A 434 5.16 25.23 13.48
C PRO A 434 5.87 25.97 14.63
N GLN A 435 6.89 25.36 15.25
CA GLN A 435 7.64 26.01 16.33
C GLN A 435 8.43 27.25 15.84
N PHE A 436 9.00 27.22 14.64
CA PHE A 436 9.62 28.37 13.99
C PHE A 436 8.58 29.45 13.67
N LEU A 437 7.44 29.07 13.07
CA LEU A 437 6.35 30.00 12.79
C LEU A 437 5.77 30.64 14.05
N TRP A 438 5.79 29.96 15.20
CA TRP A 438 5.42 30.55 16.49
C TRP A 438 6.55 31.38 17.12
N ASN A 439 7.81 31.18 16.74
CA ASN A 439 8.96 31.95 17.23
C ASN A 439 9.25 33.22 16.40
N VAL A 440 9.03 33.19 15.08
CA VAL A 440 8.93 34.39 14.22
C VAL A 440 7.60 35.08 14.43
N GLY A 441 6.56 34.26 14.58
CA GLY A 441 5.34 34.63 15.28
C GLY A 441 5.72 35.49 16.45
N LYS A 442 6.60 35.05 17.37
CA LYS A 442 6.90 35.76 18.62
C LYS A 442 7.38 37.24 18.66
N LEU A 443 7.22 38.17 17.70
CA LEU A 443 7.86 39.51 17.81
C LEU A 443 6.95 40.75 17.99
N VAL A 444 5.66 40.74 17.59
CA VAL A 444 4.75 41.89 17.75
C VAL A 444 3.83 41.84 18.97
N THR A 445 3.46 43.06 19.31
CA THR A 445 2.19 43.52 19.86
C THR A 445 0.94 43.31 18.96
N LYS A 446 -0.24 43.44 19.58
CA LYS A 446 -1.54 43.43 18.88
C LYS A 446 -1.67 44.53 17.81
N SER A 447 -1.19 45.74 18.10
CA SER A 447 -1.28 46.90 17.21
C SER A 447 -0.69 46.62 15.82
N LYS A 448 0.53 46.08 15.78
CA LYS A 448 1.26 45.90 14.52
C LYS A 448 0.86 44.61 13.79
N TYR A 449 0.15 43.67 14.45
CA TYR A 449 -0.64 42.64 13.74
C TYR A 449 -1.89 43.21 13.05
N GLU A 450 -2.63 44.09 13.71
CA GLU A 450 -3.80 44.77 13.12
C GLU A 450 -3.39 45.70 11.96
N GLU A 451 -2.21 46.32 12.06
CA GLU A 451 -1.51 47.05 11.00
C GLU A 451 -1.21 46.15 9.78
N HIS A 452 -0.62 44.95 9.98
CA HIS A 452 -0.39 44.00 8.86
C HIS A 452 -1.68 43.50 8.23
N LEU A 453 -2.74 43.28 9.01
CA LEU A 453 -4.06 42.97 8.46
C LEU A 453 -4.63 44.16 7.66
N ASN A 454 -4.27 45.40 8.00
CA ASN A 454 -4.63 46.58 7.21
C ASN A 454 -3.80 46.66 5.91
N HIS A 455 -2.48 46.43 5.96
CA HIS A 455 -1.62 46.36 4.78
C HIS A 455 -2.10 45.28 3.79
N LEU A 456 -2.49 44.09 4.27
CA LEU A 456 -3.10 43.04 3.44
C LEU A 456 -4.45 43.46 2.83
N LYS A 457 -5.30 44.19 3.57
CA LYS A 457 -6.56 44.74 3.03
C LYS A 457 -6.31 45.82 1.97
N ILE A 458 -5.28 46.64 2.15
CA ILE A 458 -4.85 47.66 1.18
C ILE A 458 -4.33 46.97 -0.09
N TYR A 459 -3.43 45.99 0.04
CA TYR A 459 -2.93 45.17 -1.07
C TYR A 459 -4.04 44.48 -1.85
N ARG A 460 -5.01 43.84 -1.18
CA ARG A 460 -6.20 43.23 -1.81
C ARG A 460 -6.99 44.23 -2.65
N LYS A 461 -7.33 45.39 -2.07
CA LYS A 461 -8.09 46.45 -2.77
C LYS A 461 -7.35 46.96 -4.00
N TRP A 462 -6.03 47.17 -3.85
CA TRP A 462 -5.15 47.58 -4.94
C TRP A 462 -5.10 46.51 -6.05
N PHE A 463 -4.82 45.26 -5.71
CA PHE A 463 -4.68 44.15 -6.66
C PHE A 463 -5.98 43.91 -7.44
N HIS A 464 -7.14 43.95 -6.78
CA HIS A 464 -8.44 43.83 -7.44
C HIS A 464 -8.75 45.00 -8.39
N LYS A 465 -8.27 46.20 -8.07
CA LYS A 465 -8.50 47.44 -8.85
C LYS A 465 -7.52 47.62 -10.01
N HIS A 466 -6.29 47.15 -9.89
CA HIS A 466 -5.21 47.45 -10.85
C HIS A 466 -4.67 46.22 -11.61
N ILE A 467 -4.80 45.01 -11.07
CA ILE A 467 -4.34 43.76 -11.72
C ILE A 467 -5.54 42.98 -12.27
N MET A 468 -6.51 42.67 -11.42
CA MET A 468 -7.69 41.87 -11.79
C MET A 468 -8.83 42.71 -12.38
N ALA A 469 -8.58 43.96 -12.81
CA ALA A 469 -9.58 44.83 -13.41
C ALA A 469 -9.40 44.95 -14.93
N ILE A 470 -10.51 45.34 -15.58
CA ILE A 470 -10.59 45.70 -16.98
C ILE A 470 -11.27 47.07 -17.01
N ASP A 471 -10.60 48.07 -17.60
CA ASP A 471 -10.98 49.49 -17.46
C ASP A 471 -12.30 49.88 -18.15
N SER A 472 -12.91 48.96 -18.92
CA SER A 472 -14.10 49.19 -19.73
C SER A 472 -15.35 48.40 -19.33
N THR A 473 -15.25 47.34 -18.51
CA THR A 473 -16.35 46.39 -18.27
C THR A 473 -16.39 45.88 -16.81
N PRO A 474 -17.30 46.40 -15.94
CA PRO A 474 -17.34 46.04 -14.51
C PRO A 474 -17.52 44.53 -14.22
N ASN A 475 -18.14 43.81 -15.14
CA ASN A 475 -18.48 42.38 -15.01
C ASN A 475 -17.52 41.44 -15.76
N ALA A 476 -16.47 41.96 -16.39
CA ALA A 476 -15.55 41.12 -17.15
C ALA A 476 -14.66 40.27 -16.24
N GLU A 477 -14.47 39.01 -16.63
CA GLU A 477 -13.76 38.00 -15.84
C GLU A 477 -12.31 37.84 -16.32
N VAL A 478 -11.38 37.80 -15.37
CA VAL A 478 -9.93 37.64 -15.60
C VAL A 478 -9.48 36.30 -15.02
N ILE A 479 -8.74 35.50 -15.79
CA ILE A 479 -7.98 34.36 -15.24
C ILE A 479 -6.57 34.81 -14.90
N MET A 480 -6.09 34.44 -13.72
CA MET A 480 -4.66 34.40 -13.42
C MET A 480 -4.20 32.94 -13.28
N ILE A 481 -3.11 32.59 -13.93
CA ILE A 481 -2.49 31.26 -13.90
C ILE A 481 -1.19 31.35 -13.09
N LEU A 482 -1.06 30.52 -12.04
CA LEU A 482 0.07 30.59 -11.11
C LEU A 482 1.03 29.39 -11.30
N PRO A 483 2.36 29.63 -11.40
CA PRO A 483 3.36 28.58 -11.54
C PRO A 483 3.64 27.91 -10.18
N CYS A 484 2.88 26.87 -9.85
CA CYS A 484 3.08 26.09 -8.61
C CYS A 484 3.85 24.79 -8.87
N GLY A 485 4.67 24.39 -7.89
CA GLY A 485 5.34 23.08 -7.83
C GLY A 485 6.79 23.05 -8.35
N SER A 486 7.64 22.23 -7.72
CA SER A 486 9.05 22.04 -8.08
C SER A 486 9.26 20.86 -9.03
N SER A 487 10.28 20.93 -9.87
CA SER A 487 10.78 19.85 -10.73
C SER A 487 11.52 18.75 -9.95
N GLU A 488 12.12 19.09 -8.80
CA GLU A 488 12.99 18.18 -8.05
C GLU A 488 12.19 17.12 -7.27
N SER A 489 12.49 15.85 -7.54
CA SER A 489 11.96 14.70 -6.80
C SER A 489 12.76 14.49 -5.51
N ARG A 490 12.14 14.87 -4.38
CA ARG A 490 12.66 14.59 -3.04
C ARG A 490 12.07 13.32 -2.44
N TYR A 491 12.86 12.60 -1.65
CA TYR A 491 12.52 11.34 -0.98
C TYR A 491 12.40 11.45 0.54
N ARG A 492 11.59 10.56 1.13
CA ARG A 492 11.21 10.60 2.57
C ARG A 492 12.36 10.37 3.55
N ASP A 493 13.47 9.80 3.10
CA ASP A 493 14.70 9.58 3.87
C ASP A 493 15.72 10.72 3.74
N GLU A 494 15.44 11.73 2.89
CA GLU A 494 16.24 12.95 2.86
C GLU A 494 15.93 13.86 4.07
N PRO A 495 16.90 14.62 4.58
CA PRO A 495 16.66 15.60 5.64
C PRO A 495 15.55 16.61 5.29
N THR A 496 14.64 16.88 6.23
CA THR A 496 13.64 17.94 6.06
C THR A 496 14.32 19.30 5.91
N ILE A 497 13.82 20.14 4.99
CA ILE A 497 14.35 21.49 4.80
C ILE A 497 14.06 22.29 6.07
N PRO A 498 15.06 22.96 6.68
CA PRO A 498 14.83 23.79 7.86
C PRO A 498 13.81 24.90 7.57
N PRO A 499 12.91 25.23 8.51
CA PRO A 499 11.94 26.30 8.30
C PRO A 499 12.63 27.66 8.17
N THR A 500 12.19 28.44 7.18
CA THR A 500 12.70 29.78 6.86
C THR A 500 11.58 30.82 6.85
N THR A 501 11.94 32.10 6.98
CA THR A 501 11.06 33.21 6.63
C THR A 501 10.91 33.28 5.12
N SER A 502 9.67 33.30 4.62
CA SER A 502 9.38 33.65 3.23
C SER A 502 9.37 35.17 3.10
N GLU A 503 10.30 35.73 2.34
CA GLU A 503 10.22 37.14 1.95
C GLU A 503 9.19 37.30 0.82
N GLY A 504 8.15 38.10 1.06
CA GLY A 504 7.16 38.45 0.06
C GLY A 504 6.15 37.36 -0.34
N VAL A 505 5.68 37.48 -1.59
CA VAL A 505 4.54 36.74 -2.15
C VAL A 505 5.04 35.65 -3.11
N THR A 506 4.50 34.43 -2.98
CA THR A 506 4.83 33.27 -3.82
C THR A 506 3.59 32.78 -4.59
N PRO A 507 3.75 32.00 -5.68
CA PRO A 507 2.64 31.41 -6.42
C PRO A 507 1.64 30.64 -5.55
N GLU A 508 2.13 29.92 -4.52
CA GLU A 508 1.33 29.11 -3.61
C GLU A 508 0.54 29.94 -2.60
N ASN A 509 1.02 31.15 -2.26
CA ASN A 509 0.42 31.99 -1.22
C ASN A 509 -0.39 33.18 -1.77
N LEU A 510 -0.22 33.57 -3.04
CA LEU A 510 -0.91 34.72 -3.64
C LEU A 510 -2.44 34.57 -3.63
N ALA A 511 -2.99 33.43 -4.08
CA ALA A 511 -4.44 33.22 -4.07
C ALA A 511 -5.04 33.23 -2.64
N PRO A 512 -4.42 32.57 -1.63
CA PRO A 512 -4.79 32.73 -0.22
C PRO A 512 -4.69 34.16 0.32
N ILE A 513 -3.60 34.87 -0.01
CA ILE A 513 -3.40 36.28 0.38
C ILE A 513 -4.53 37.16 -0.18
N LEU A 514 -5.00 36.88 -1.40
CA LEU A 514 -6.09 37.60 -2.05
C LEU A 514 -7.49 37.17 -1.57
N GLY A 515 -7.64 35.98 -0.98
CA GLY A 515 -8.94 35.43 -0.55
C GLY A 515 -9.83 34.97 -1.71
N VAL A 516 -9.23 34.54 -2.82
CA VAL A 516 -9.90 34.20 -4.08
C VAL A 516 -10.07 32.68 -4.28
N PRO A 517 -11.14 32.24 -4.99
CA PRO A 517 -11.33 30.84 -5.31
C PRO A 517 -10.20 30.39 -6.24
N HIS A 518 -9.66 29.19 -6.01
CA HIS A 518 -8.54 28.71 -6.80
C HIS A 518 -8.53 27.19 -6.96
N LEU A 519 -8.43 26.77 -8.22
CA LEU A 519 -8.49 25.40 -8.69
C LEU A 519 -7.06 24.93 -9.02
N ALA A 520 -6.60 23.87 -8.35
CA ALA A 520 -5.35 23.21 -8.67
C ALA A 520 -5.63 22.07 -9.67
N VAL A 521 -4.96 22.12 -10.82
CA VAL A 521 -5.18 21.22 -11.96
C VAL A 521 -3.88 20.52 -12.35
N PRO A 522 -3.78 19.18 -12.22
CA PRO A 522 -2.76 18.40 -12.94
C PRO A 522 -3.12 18.38 -14.44
N PHE A 523 -2.17 18.80 -15.28
CA PHE A 523 -2.38 18.94 -16.73
C PHE A 523 -1.38 18.15 -17.58
N ALA A 524 -0.25 17.76 -17.01
CA ALA A 524 0.77 16.95 -17.66
C ALA A 524 1.51 16.08 -16.65
N GLN A 525 2.49 15.31 -17.11
CA GLN A 525 3.46 14.62 -16.27
C GLN A 525 4.86 14.70 -16.90
N VAL A 526 5.90 14.72 -16.08
CA VAL A 526 7.30 14.66 -16.55
C VAL A 526 7.98 13.38 -16.02
N PRO A 527 8.84 12.74 -16.82
CA PRO A 527 9.62 11.60 -16.37
C PRO A 527 10.68 12.02 -15.35
N TYR A 528 11.02 11.12 -14.43
CA TYR A 528 12.17 11.20 -13.55
C TYR A 528 12.76 9.81 -13.32
N GLU A 529 14.07 9.70 -13.17
CA GLU A 529 14.71 8.42 -12.83
C GLU A 529 14.52 8.13 -11.34
N SER A 530 13.81 7.05 -11.01
CA SER A 530 13.60 6.66 -9.62
C SER A 530 14.78 5.87 -9.09
N ARG A 531 15.37 6.36 -7.99
CA ARG A 531 16.38 5.62 -7.23
C ARG A 531 15.82 4.44 -6.44
N ILE A 532 14.49 4.31 -6.37
CA ILE A 532 13.79 3.27 -5.60
C ILE A 532 13.31 2.14 -6.51
N SER A 533 12.62 2.45 -7.62
CA SER A 533 12.18 1.43 -8.57
C SER A 533 13.21 1.09 -9.66
N GLY A 534 14.32 1.85 -9.75
CA GLY A 534 15.41 1.60 -10.69
C GLY A 534 15.05 1.82 -12.17
N ARG A 535 13.95 2.55 -12.42
CA ARG A 535 13.40 2.83 -13.75
C ARG A 535 12.86 4.26 -13.81
N THR A 536 12.59 4.74 -15.03
CA THR A 536 11.86 5.98 -15.27
C THR A 536 10.44 5.89 -14.71
N GLU A 537 10.12 6.75 -13.75
CA GLU A 537 8.78 6.97 -13.21
C GLU A 537 8.26 8.34 -13.67
N TYR A 538 6.97 8.63 -13.45
CA TYR A 538 6.35 9.89 -13.88
C TYR A 538 5.78 10.67 -12.70
N GLN A 539 5.99 12.00 -12.71
CA GLN A 539 5.41 12.90 -11.72
C GLN A 539 4.43 13.90 -12.36
N PRO A 540 3.26 14.18 -11.73
CA PRO A 540 2.33 15.18 -12.23
C PRO A 540 2.93 16.59 -12.27
N VAL A 541 2.58 17.35 -13.29
CA VAL A 541 2.78 18.81 -13.37
C VAL A 541 1.41 19.46 -13.23
N TRP A 542 1.30 20.44 -12.32
CA TRP A 542 0.05 21.14 -12.03
C TRP A 542 0.20 22.67 -12.04
N ARG A 543 -0.91 23.38 -12.27
CA ARG A 543 -1.01 24.83 -12.07
C ARG A 543 -2.22 25.16 -11.21
N THR A 544 -2.17 26.33 -10.58
CA THR A 544 -3.32 26.90 -9.90
C THR A 544 -3.96 27.97 -10.79
N LEU A 545 -5.25 27.80 -11.11
CA LEU A 545 -6.05 28.79 -11.82
C LEU A 545 -6.92 29.52 -10.80
N THR A 546 -6.94 30.85 -10.88
CA THR A 546 -7.73 31.70 -9.97
C THR A 546 -8.39 32.87 -10.70
N THR A 547 -9.44 33.42 -10.10
CA THR A 547 -10.27 34.50 -10.66
C THR A 547 -10.86 35.36 -9.54
N ARG A 548 -11.77 36.30 -9.86
CA ARG A 548 -12.42 37.19 -8.88
C ARG A 548 -13.31 36.43 -7.88
N THR A 549 -13.48 37.00 -6.69
CA THR A 549 -14.12 36.37 -5.53
C THR A 549 -15.58 35.91 -5.73
N THR A 550 -16.29 36.47 -6.70
CA THR A 550 -17.71 36.16 -6.98
C THR A 550 -17.93 34.97 -7.92
N ALA A 551 -16.87 34.36 -8.47
CA ALA A 551 -16.95 33.40 -9.57
C ALA A 551 -16.50 31.97 -9.17
N THR A 552 -16.94 31.48 -8.01
CA THR A 552 -16.43 30.24 -7.36
C THR A 552 -16.38 28.99 -8.25
N THR A 553 -17.39 28.73 -9.08
CA THR A 553 -17.43 27.55 -9.98
C THR A 553 -16.81 27.78 -11.35
N TRP A 554 -16.45 29.02 -11.67
CA TRP A 554 -16.01 29.44 -12.99
C TRP A 554 -14.72 28.73 -13.47
N PRO A 555 -13.67 28.55 -12.64
CA PRO A 555 -12.45 27.84 -13.06
C PRO A 555 -12.72 26.40 -13.50
N CYS A 556 -13.66 25.70 -12.83
CA CYS A 556 -14.03 24.32 -13.17
C CYS A 556 -14.76 24.24 -14.52
N ASN A 557 -15.67 25.16 -14.81
CA ASN A 557 -16.49 25.12 -16.02
C ASN A 557 -15.67 25.39 -17.30
N ASN A 558 -14.86 26.45 -17.28
CA ASN A 558 -14.10 26.85 -18.47
C ASN A 558 -12.94 25.89 -18.74
N PHE A 559 -12.28 25.34 -17.72
CA PHE A 559 -11.26 24.31 -17.93
C PHE A 559 -11.86 22.98 -18.44
N ARG A 560 -13.06 22.60 -17.99
CA ARG A 560 -13.78 21.44 -18.56
C ARG A 560 -14.07 21.62 -20.04
N ALA A 561 -14.54 22.81 -20.45
CA ALA A 561 -14.84 23.11 -21.84
C ALA A 561 -13.57 23.17 -22.73
N LEU A 562 -12.46 23.68 -22.19
CA LEU A 562 -11.12 23.62 -22.82
C LEU A 562 -10.71 22.16 -23.11
N GLN A 563 -10.80 21.29 -22.11
CA GLN A 563 -10.43 19.87 -22.20
C GLN A 563 -11.26 19.14 -23.26
N MET A 564 -12.58 19.39 -23.30
CA MET A 564 -13.50 18.79 -24.27
C MET A 564 -13.23 19.25 -25.72
N ASN A 565 -12.95 20.53 -25.94
CA ASN A 565 -12.81 21.07 -27.30
C ASN A 565 -11.44 20.80 -27.95
N TYR A 566 -10.36 20.77 -27.17
CA TYR A 566 -8.99 20.66 -27.70
C TYR A 566 -8.34 19.29 -27.55
N LYS A 567 -9.03 18.31 -26.94
CA LYS A 567 -8.43 17.01 -26.55
C LYS A 567 -7.08 17.19 -25.85
N ILE A 568 -7.02 18.14 -24.91
CA ILE A 568 -5.86 18.26 -24.02
C ILE A 568 -5.89 17.02 -23.13
N ASP A 569 -5.17 16.00 -23.57
CA ASP A 569 -5.08 14.71 -22.91
C ASP A 569 -4.21 14.89 -21.66
N SER A 570 -4.82 15.35 -20.57
CA SER A 570 -4.26 15.14 -19.25
C SER A 570 -4.10 13.62 -19.10
N GLY A 571 -2.86 13.12 -19.24
CA GLY A 571 -2.52 11.71 -19.49
C GLY A 571 -2.90 10.74 -18.36
N LEU A 572 -4.19 10.62 -18.11
CA LEU A 572 -4.85 9.99 -16.97
C LEU A 572 -6.14 9.31 -17.46
N LYS A 573 -6.03 8.49 -18.52
CA LYS A 573 -7.03 7.44 -18.80
C LYS A 573 -6.95 6.42 -17.66
N ASN A 574 -7.89 6.47 -16.71
CA ASN A 574 -8.01 5.46 -15.66
C ASN A 574 -8.08 4.06 -16.29
N GLY A 575 -7.11 3.20 -15.95
CA GLY A 575 -6.97 1.86 -16.50
C GLY A 575 -7.22 0.81 -15.44
N GLY A 576 -8.46 0.29 -15.42
CA GLY A 576 -8.92 -0.84 -14.62
C GLY A 576 -10.23 -1.29 -15.26
N GLY A 577 -10.24 -2.45 -15.93
CA GLY A 577 -11.29 -2.78 -16.88
C GLY A 577 -12.38 -3.68 -16.30
N VAL A 578 -13.64 -3.22 -16.38
CA VAL A 578 -14.81 -4.11 -16.48
C VAL A 578 -15.33 -4.06 -17.91
N ARG A 579 -15.56 -5.22 -18.53
CA ARG A 579 -16.16 -5.35 -19.86
C ARG A 579 -17.69 -5.12 -19.80
N GLY A 580 -18.11 -3.90 -19.49
CA GLY A 580 -19.51 -3.50 -19.57
C GLY A 580 -19.89 -3.05 -20.99
N THR A 581 -20.59 -3.90 -21.75
CA THR A 581 -21.27 -3.46 -22.98
C THR A 581 -22.37 -2.45 -22.66
N LEU A 582 -22.14 -1.17 -22.92
CA LEU A 582 -23.19 -0.15 -22.92
C LEU A 582 -24.15 -0.39 -24.10
N SER A 583 -25.14 -1.25 -23.87
CA SER A 583 -26.28 -1.44 -24.76
C SER A 583 -27.08 -0.14 -24.87
N ARG A 584 -27.40 0.27 -26.10
CA ARG A 584 -28.40 1.32 -26.36
C ARG A 584 -29.74 0.95 -25.72
N ALA A 585 -30.15 1.70 -24.70
CA ALA A 585 -31.55 1.79 -24.30
C ALA A 585 -31.85 3.15 -23.67
N GLY A 586 -32.74 3.92 -24.30
CA GLY A 586 -33.44 5.03 -23.65
C GLY A 586 -33.34 6.41 -24.33
N CYS A 587 -33.68 6.53 -25.63
CA CYS A 587 -34.09 7.84 -26.14
C CYS A 587 -35.32 8.31 -25.37
N LEU A 588 -35.26 9.52 -24.78
CA LEU A 588 -36.46 10.31 -24.52
C LEU A 588 -36.61 11.32 -25.64
N ASP A 589 -37.64 11.12 -26.45
CA ASP A 589 -37.99 12.01 -27.57
C ASP A 589 -38.16 13.45 -27.13
N ARG A 590 -37.56 14.37 -27.89
CA ARG A 590 -38.11 15.71 -28.11
C ARG A 590 -38.10 15.99 -29.61
N GLY A 591 -39.30 16.22 -30.15
CA GLY A 591 -39.52 16.52 -31.56
C GLY A 591 -38.92 17.86 -32.02
N PRO A 592 -38.95 18.13 -33.34
CA PRO A 592 -38.09 19.11 -33.97
C PRO A 592 -38.62 20.55 -33.91
N PRO A 593 -37.73 21.56 -33.84
CA PRO A 593 -38.05 22.91 -34.30
C PRO A 593 -38.03 22.97 -35.84
N SER A 594 -39.02 23.64 -36.41
CA SER A 594 -39.18 23.82 -37.85
C SER A 594 -38.29 24.92 -38.44
N SER A 595 -37.90 24.71 -39.71
CA SER A 595 -37.63 25.71 -40.76
C SER A 595 -37.15 27.12 -40.35
N HIS A 596 -35.87 27.41 -40.59
CA HIS A 596 -35.43 28.32 -41.67
C HIS A 596 -33.90 28.24 -41.81
N GLY A 597 -33.38 28.26 -43.04
CA GLY A 597 -31.95 28.48 -43.33
C GLY A 597 -31.80 29.68 -44.28
N PRO A 598 -30.66 29.82 -44.99
CA PRO A 598 -29.38 29.13 -44.82
C PRO A 598 -28.19 30.12 -44.73
N LEU A 599 -26.99 29.63 -44.39
CA LEU A 599 -25.74 30.13 -45.00
C LEU A 599 -24.60 29.13 -44.79
N ARG A 600 -24.14 28.53 -45.90
CA ARG A 600 -22.84 27.84 -45.95
C ARG A 600 -21.74 28.89 -46.04
N LEU A 601 -20.66 28.70 -45.31
CA LEU A 601 -19.35 29.18 -45.72
C LEU A 601 -18.29 28.10 -45.45
N SER A 602 -17.95 27.39 -46.52
CA SER A 602 -16.80 26.49 -46.56
C SER A 602 -15.53 27.32 -46.79
N VAL A 603 -14.60 27.28 -45.83
CA VAL A 603 -13.21 27.71 -46.06
C VAL A 603 -12.33 26.48 -45.87
N GLY A 604 -11.84 25.93 -46.98
CA GLY A 604 -10.75 24.96 -46.95
C GLY A 604 -9.43 25.71 -46.89
N VAL A 605 -8.52 25.27 -46.01
CA VAL A 605 -7.11 25.66 -46.08
C VAL A 605 -6.29 24.41 -46.33
N SER A 606 -5.44 24.48 -47.35
CA SER A 606 -4.63 23.39 -47.86
C SER A 606 -3.25 23.34 -47.21
N GLY A 607 -2.77 22.12 -46.93
CA GLY A 607 -1.37 21.78 -47.16
C GLY A 607 -0.39 21.94 -45.98
N ALA A 608 0.36 20.86 -45.76
CA ALA A 608 1.70 20.81 -45.15
C ALA A 608 1.89 21.41 -43.74
N TYR A 609 1.65 20.58 -42.71
CA TYR A 609 2.69 20.19 -41.72
C TYR A 609 2.19 18.98 -40.91
N ALA A 610 2.11 17.82 -41.56
CA ALA A 610 1.81 16.56 -40.89
C ALA A 610 3.10 15.95 -40.30
N ALA A 611 3.58 16.52 -39.19
CA ALA A 611 4.59 15.87 -38.36
C ALA A 611 3.87 14.85 -37.45
N SER A 612 3.82 13.59 -37.90
CA SER A 612 3.27 12.48 -37.10
C SER A 612 4.23 12.14 -35.96
N PHE A 613 4.11 12.84 -34.83
CA PHE A 613 4.77 12.47 -33.58
C PHE A 613 3.91 11.47 -32.82
N THR A 614 4.17 10.18 -33.04
CA THR A 614 3.75 9.11 -32.13
C THR A 614 4.60 9.18 -30.86
N MET A 615 4.09 9.86 -29.82
CA MET A 615 4.51 9.54 -28.45
C MET A 615 3.74 8.29 -27.98
N ALA A 616 4.45 7.31 -27.44
CA ALA A 616 3.85 6.08 -26.94
C ALA A 616 3.02 6.33 -25.68
N GLU A 617 1.93 5.58 -25.49
CA GLU A 617 1.13 5.64 -24.25
C GLU A 617 1.95 5.13 -23.05
N PRO A 618 2.13 5.91 -21.98
CA PRO A 618 2.56 5.37 -20.69
C PRO A 618 1.35 4.75 -19.98
N THR A 619 1.41 3.45 -19.74
CA THR A 619 0.38 2.71 -19.01
C THR A 619 0.27 3.18 -17.57
N ASN A 620 -0.95 3.47 -17.11
CA ASN A 620 -1.24 3.54 -15.68
C ASN A 620 -0.86 2.21 -15.01
N THR A 621 0.00 2.26 -14.01
CA THR A 621 0.13 1.20 -13.01
C THR A 621 -0.14 1.82 -11.64
N PRO A 622 -1.40 1.87 -11.18
CA PRO A 622 -1.62 1.89 -9.74
C PRO A 622 -0.88 0.68 -9.17
N VAL A 623 -0.17 0.83 -8.07
CA VAL A 623 0.39 -0.34 -7.37
C VAL A 623 -0.80 -1.18 -6.90
N PRO A 624 -0.99 -2.43 -7.36
CA PRO A 624 -2.03 -3.29 -6.80
C PRO A 624 -1.90 -3.37 -5.27
N ALA A 625 -3.02 -3.39 -4.55
CA ALA A 625 -3.05 -3.66 -3.10
C ALA A 625 -2.46 -5.04 -2.72
N SER A 626 -2.15 -5.88 -3.71
CA SER A 626 -1.45 -7.16 -3.60
C SER A 626 0.04 -7.11 -3.98
N THR A 627 0.65 -5.92 -4.15
CA THR A 627 2.09 -5.81 -4.43
C THR A 627 2.85 -5.55 -3.14
N PRO A 628 3.78 -6.43 -2.73
CA PRO A 628 4.61 -6.19 -1.55
C PRO A 628 5.44 -4.91 -1.74
N ARG A 629 5.34 -3.96 -0.81
CA ARG A 629 6.25 -2.82 -0.78
C ARG A 629 7.62 -3.25 -0.29
N ALA A 630 8.60 -3.19 -1.19
CA ALA A 630 10.05 -3.20 -0.93
C ALA A 630 10.53 -4.10 0.23
N ASN A 631 10.39 -5.41 0.07
CA ASN A 631 11.37 -6.39 0.55
C ASN A 631 11.55 -7.48 -0.52
N SER A 632 12.04 -7.07 -1.70
CA SER A 632 12.52 -7.97 -2.77
C SER A 632 13.47 -7.23 -3.72
N PRO A 633 14.48 -7.92 -4.29
CA PRO A 633 15.61 -7.27 -4.95
C PRO A 633 15.35 -6.84 -6.41
N VAL A 634 16.24 -5.96 -6.88
CA VAL A 634 16.27 -5.30 -8.20
C VAL A 634 16.24 -6.31 -9.38
N PRO A 635 15.50 -6.05 -10.48
CA PRO A 635 15.54 -6.89 -11.68
C PRO A 635 16.89 -6.77 -12.44
N PRO A 636 17.34 -7.82 -13.13
CA PRO A 636 18.65 -7.81 -13.78
C PRO A 636 18.72 -6.86 -14.98
N VAL A 637 19.82 -6.10 -15.06
CA VAL A 637 20.17 -5.25 -16.22
C VAL A 637 20.56 -6.12 -17.42
N PRO A 638 20.07 -5.86 -18.64
CA PRO A 638 20.50 -6.58 -19.83
C PRO A 638 21.90 -6.13 -20.26
N LEU A 639 22.86 -7.05 -20.26
CA LEU A 639 24.19 -6.85 -20.84
C LEU A 639 24.29 -7.56 -22.20
N PHE A 640 24.92 -6.86 -23.14
CA PHE A 640 25.24 -7.24 -24.54
C PHE A 640 24.11 -7.18 -25.58
N SER A 641 24.21 -6.15 -26.41
CA SER A 641 23.60 -6.03 -27.72
C SER A 641 24.47 -6.69 -28.80
N HIS A 642 23.86 -7.41 -29.74
CA HIS A 642 24.46 -7.69 -31.06
C HIS A 642 23.38 -7.84 -32.15
N PRO A 643 23.71 -7.60 -33.44
CA PRO A 643 22.72 -7.24 -34.46
C PRO A 643 22.27 -8.41 -35.35
N GLY A 644 20.99 -8.40 -35.74
CA GLY A 644 20.44 -9.27 -36.78
C GLY A 644 18.94 -9.07 -36.98
N SER A 645 18.49 -8.76 -38.21
CA SER A 645 17.09 -8.48 -38.51
C SER A 645 16.16 -9.71 -38.33
N PRO A 646 14.92 -9.52 -37.85
CA PRO A 646 13.92 -10.58 -37.90
C PRO A 646 13.36 -10.73 -39.32
N LEU A 647 13.62 -11.87 -39.95
CA LEU A 647 12.81 -12.34 -41.07
C LEU A 647 11.41 -12.73 -40.56
N SER A 648 10.38 -12.41 -41.34
CA SER A 648 8.98 -12.66 -40.97
C SER A 648 8.66 -14.16 -40.81
N PRO A 649 7.67 -14.53 -39.96
CA PRO A 649 7.44 -15.93 -39.61
C PRO A 649 6.76 -16.71 -40.74
N ALA A 650 7.39 -17.81 -41.17
CA ALA A 650 6.74 -18.84 -41.96
C ALA A 650 5.87 -19.74 -41.06
N LYS A 651 4.65 -20.07 -41.52
CA LYS A 651 3.80 -21.12 -40.94
C LYS A 651 4.34 -22.52 -41.30
N VAL A 652 3.68 -23.57 -40.74
CA VAL A 652 3.85 -25.05 -40.95
C VAL A 652 4.69 -25.69 -39.83
N ALA A 653 4.31 -26.78 -39.14
CA ALA A 653 3.05 -27.56 -39.07
C ALA A 653 2.96 -28.36 -37.75
N MET A 654 1.81 -28.99 -37.45
CA MET A 654 1.69 -30.02 -36.41
C MET A 654 2.18 -31.40 -36.88
N ALA A 655 2.90 -32.14 -36.01
CA ALA A 655 2.89 -33.60 -35.95
C ALA A 655 3.47 -34.14 -34.61
N SER A 656 2.77 -35.09 -33.99
CA SER A 656 3.16 -36.18 -33.04
C SER A 656 4.48 -36.20 -32.23
N SER A 657 4.59 -36.86 -31.06
CA SER A 657 3.58 -37.41 -30.11
C SER A 657 4.23 -38.11 -28.87
N THR A 658 4.83 -37.37 -27.93
CA THR A 658 5.05 -37.85 -26.54
C THR A 658 5.41 -36.68 -25.63
N LYS A 659 4.79 -36.59 -24.45
CA LYS A 659 5.22 -35.64 -23.41
C LYS A 659 6.58 -36.07 -22.86
N LEU A 660 7.45 -35.12 -22.49
CA LEU A 660 8.66 -35.45 -21.75
C LEU A 660 8.28 -35.99 -20.36
N ARG A 661 8.91 -37.08 -19.95
CA ARG A 661 8.63 -37.74 -18.67
C ARG A 661 9.41 -37.14 -17.49
N VAL A 662 8.75 -36.97 -16.36
CA VAL A 662 9.30 -36.49 -15.08
C VAL A 662 9.12 -37.56 -14.02
N LEU A 663 10.18 -37.90 -13.29
CA LEU A 663 10.13 -38.79 -12.14
C LEU A 663 9.85 -37.96 -10.87
N HIS A 664 8.65 -38.09 -10.31
CA HIS A 664 8.25 -37.44 -9.07
C HIS A 664 8.62 -38.35 -7.89
N ILE A 665 9.53 -37.88 -7.03
CA ILE A 665 9.90 -38.57 -5.77
C ILE A 665 9.37 -37.77 -4.58
N GLY A 666 8.72 -38.45 -3.64
CA GLY A 666 8.05 -37.82 -2.49
C GLY A 666 6.52 -37.78 -2.61
N ASP A 667 5.91 -36.96 -1.76
CA ASP A 667 4.46 -36.81 -1.68
C ASP A 667 3.88 -35.97 -2.82
N PRO A 668 2.56 -36.08 -3.11
CA PRO A 668 1.89 -35.28 -4.12
C PRO A 668 1.93 -33.79 -3.77
N THR A 669 2.11 -32.93 -4.77
CA THR A 669 2.02 -31.47 -4.64
C THR A 669 0.70 -31.08 -3.99
N LYS A 670 0.76 -30.24 -2.95
CA LYS A 670 -0.34 -29.89 -2.04
C LYS A 670 -0.66 -28.40 -2.07
N TYR A 671 0.35 -27.55 -2.19
CA TYR A 671 0.20 -26.10 -2.02
C TYR A 671 0.00 -25.34 -3.35
N ASN A 672 0.44 -25.92 -4.47
CA ASN A 672 0.35 -25.33 -5.82
C ASN A 672 -0.43 -26.21 -6.81
N PRO A 673 -1.74 -26.47 -6.60
CA PRO A 673 -2.53 -27.32 -7.49
C PRO A 673 -2.58 -26.80 -8.93
N ASP A 674 -2.72 -25.50 -9.15
CA ASP A 674 -2.80 -24.91 -10.50
C ASP A 674 -1.47 -24.97 -11.26
N THR A 675 -0.36 -24.75 -10.57
CA THR A 675 0.98 -24.89 -11.15
C THR A 675 1.25 -26.37 -11.47
N TYR A 676 0.82 -27.30 -10.61
CA TYR A 676 0.92 -28.73 -10.88
C TYR A 676 0.00 -29.20 -12.01
N ALA A 677 -1.20 -28.64 -12.16
CA ALA A 677 -2.08 -28.89 -13.30
C ALA A 677 -1.42 -28.43 -14.60
N LYS A 678 -0.80 -27.25 -14.63
CA LYS A 678 0.00 -26.77 -15.77
C LYS A 678 1.21 -27.69 -16.03
N PHE A 679 1.94 -28.09 -14.99
CA PHE A 679 3.11 -28.96 -15.07
C PHE A 679 2.77 -30.34 -15.66
N SER A 680 1.75 -31.02 -15.12
CA SER A 680 1.24 -32.31 -15.62
C SER A 680 0.49 -32.21 -16.95
N SER A 681 -0.01 -31.03 -17.33
CA SER A 681 -0.52 -30.81 -18.70
C SER A 681 0.62 -30.85 -19.74
N GLN A 682 1.84 -30.45 -19.38
CA GLN A 682 3.02 -30.43 -20.26
C GLN A 682 3.83 -31.74 -20.21
N PHE A 683 3.96 -32.34 -19.03
CA PHE A 683 4.81 -33.50 -18.78
C PHE A 683 4.04 -34.78 -18.43
N ASP A 684 4.67 -35.92 -18.69
CA ASP A 684 4.20 -37.22 -18.19
C ASP A 684 4.83 -37.47 -16.82
N VAL A 685 4.05 -37.33 -15.75
CA VAL A 685 4.56 -37.38 -14.37
C VAL A 685 4.38 -38.78 -13.79
N VAL A 686 5.49 -39.48 -13.58
CA VAL A 686 5.52 -40.81 -12.98
C VAL A 686 5.96 -40.70 -11.52
N ARG A 687 5.10 -41.15 -10.59
CA ARG A 687 5.39 -41.16 -9.15
C ARG A 687 5.48 -42.60 -8.64
N PRO A 688 6.67 -43.11 -8.28
CA PRO A 688 6.82 -44.47 -7.76
C PRO A 688 6.11 -44.66 -6.41
N SER A 689 5.77 -45.90 -6.07
CA SER A 689 5.18 -46.22 -4.76
C SER A 689 6.17 -45.97 -3.60
N THR A 690 5.70 -45.98 -2.35
CA THR A 690 6.58 -45.80 -1.18
C THR A 690 7.55 -46.96 -1.00
N GLU A 691 7.14 -48.17 -1.41
CA GLU A 691 7.96 -49.38 -1.47
C GLU A 691 8.99 -49.26 -2.61
N GLU A 692 8.57 -48.80 -3.79
CA GLU A 692 9.48 -48.58 -4.92
C GLU A 692 10.53 -47.50 -4.68
N ARG A 693 10.27 -46.56 -3.75
CA ARG A 693 11.23 -45.52 -3.33
C ARG A 693 12.28 -46.00 -2.34
N GLN A 694 12.16 -47.21 -1.76
CA GLN A 694 13.20 -47.77 -0.89
C GLN A 694 14.45 -48.11 -1.71
N ARG A 695 15.65 -47.74 -1.22
CA ARG A 695 16.90 -47.83 -2.00
C ARG A 695 17.12 -49.14 -2.78
N PRO A 696 16.96 -50.35 -2.19
CA PRO A 696 17.23 -51.59 -2.93
C PRO A 696 16.27 -51.79 -4.11
N GLU A 697 15.01 -51.42 -3.92
CA GLU A 697 13.95 -51.55 -4.91
C GLU A 697 14.04 -50.47 -5.97
N PHE A 698 14.37 -49.23 -5.59
CA PHE A 698 14.61 -48.12 -6.51
C PHE A 698 15.80 -48.40 -7.46
N ILE A 699 16.88 -49.01 -6.93
CA ILE A 699 18.03 -49.47 -7.73
C ILE A 699 17.62 -50.56 -8.72
N GLN A 700 16.78 -51.52 -8.31
CA GLN A 700 16.23 -52.54 -9.22
C GLN A 700 15.33 -51.91 -10.28
N ALA A 701 14.50 -50.94 -9.93
CA ALA A 701 13.60 -50.24 -10.83
C ALA A 701 14.35 -49.47 -11.93
N LEU A 702 15.43 -48.76 -11.59
CA LEU A 702 16.31 -48.09 -12.55
C LEU A 702 16.99 -49.11 -13.49
N LYS A 703 17.56 -50.19 -12.95
CA LYS A 703 18.20 -51.28 -13.73
C LYS A 703 17.23 -51.97 -14.69
N GLN A 704 15.97 -52.13 -14.29
CA GLN A 704 14.89 -52.71 -15.09
C GLN A 704 14.20 -51.69 -16.02
N LYS A 705 14.59 -50.41 -15.97
CA LYS A 705 13.92 -49.28 -16.65
C LYS A 705 12.40 -49.24 -16.42
N ARG A 706 11.93 -49.55 -15.20
CA ARG A 706 10.49 -49.65 -14.87
C ARG A 706 9.68 -48.39 -15.21
N TRP A 707 10.24 -47.22 -14.99
CA TRP A 707 9.61 -45.93 -15.30
C TRP A 707 9.95 -45.41 -16.71
N GLY A 708 10.59 -46.22 -17.55
CA GLY A 708 11.12 -45.82 -18.85
C GLY A 708 12.23 -44.77 -18.75
N ASP A 709 12.57 -44.16 -19.88
CA ASP A 709 13.51 -43.03 -19.92
C ASP A 709 12.78 -41.73 -19.51
N PHE A 710 13.37 -40.99 -18.56
CA PHE A 710 12.83 -39.73 -18.03
C PHE A 710 13.84 -38.59 -18.14
N HIS A 711 13.33 -37.35 -18.13
CA HIS A 711 14.08 -36.14 -18.49
C HIS A 711 14.32 -35.23 -17.30
N ALA A 712 13.49 -35.32 -16.27
CA ALA A 712 13.69 -34.63 -15.00
C ALA A 712 13.36 -35.49 -13.79
N ILE A 713 13.95 -35.12 -12.66
CA ILE A 713 13.59 -35.61 -11.33
C ILE A 713 12.99 -34.43 -10.55
N PHE A 714 11.81 -34.65 -9.97
CA PHE A 714 11.03 -33.66 -9.23
C PHE A 714 10.85 -34.11 -7.78
N ARG A 715 11.38 -33.34 -6.83
CA ARG A 715 11.19 -33.56 -5.39
C ARG A 715 10.55 -32.33 -4.73
N PRO A 716 9.20 -32.24 -4.63
CA PRO A 716 8.52 -31.04 -4.12
C PRO A 716 8.65 -30.81 -2.61
N PHE A 717 9.06 -31.82 -1.83
CA PHE A 717 9.16 -31.71 -0.36
C PHE A 717 10.54 -32.13 0.14
N TRP A 718 11.01 -31.44 1.18
CA TRP A 718 12.22 -31.85 1.90
C TRP A 718 11.95 -33.02 2.87
N GLY A 719 10.79 -33.06 3.51
CA GLY A 719 10.43 -34.12 4.47
C GLY A 719 10.16 -35.50 3.86
N THR A 720 9.92 -35.60 2.55
CA THR A 720 9.72 -36.87 1.83
C THR A 720 10.52 -36.92 0.52
N GLY A 721 10.54 -38.06 -0.17
CA GLY A 721 11.32 -38.23 -1.40
C GLY A 721 12.82 -38.46 -1.16
N GLY A 722 13.20 -38.81 0.08
CA GLY A 722 14.56 -39.20 0.48
C GLY A 722 14.71 -40.70 0.80
N GLU A 723 13.70 -41.51 0.51
CA GLU A 723 13.63 -42.92 0.96
C GLU A 723 14.68 -43.83 0.28
N MET A 724 15.27 -43.38 -0.82
CA MET A 724 16.39 -44.02 -1.53
C MET A 724 17.77 -43.68 -0.95
N GLY A 725 17.83 -42.82 0.08
CA GLY A 725 19.07 -42.37 0.71
C GLY A 725 19.89 -41.44 -0.19
N LEU A 726 21.21 -41.58 -0.11
CA LEU A 726 22.16 -40.70 -0.79
C LEU A 726 22.11 -40.86 -2.32
N TRP A 727 22.09 -39.74 -3.03
CA TRP A 727 22.26 -39.68 -4.48
C TRP A 727 23.74 -39.63 -4.83
N ASP A 728 24.39 -40.77 -4.60
CA ASP A 728 25.81 -41.03 -4.75
C ASP A 728 26.16 -41.68 -6.11
N ALA A 729 27.40 -42.14 -6.27
CA ALA A 729 27.88 -42.79 -7.49
C ALA A 729 27.13 -44.09 -7.85
N GLU A 730 26.55 -44.82 -6.89
CA GLU A 730 25.72 -45.99 -7.18
C GLU A 730 24.38 -45.54 -7.80
N LEU A 731 23.72 -44.57 -7.19
CA LEU A 731 22.37 -44.15 -7.60
C LEU A 731 22.39 -43.28 -8.86
N VAL A 732 23.25 -42.25 -8.89
CA VAL A 732 23.46 -41.37 -10.05
C VAL A 732 24.05 -42.16 -11.21
N GLY A 733 24.84 -43.21 -10.94
CA GLY A 733 25.34 -44.17 -11.92
C GLY A 733 24.25 -44.76 -12.81
N LEU A 734 23.07 -45.03 -12.25
CA LEU A 734 21.95 -45.74 -12.89
C LEU A 734 20.93 -44.83 -13.59
N LEU A 735 21.13 -43.51 -13.59
CA LEU A 735 20.20 -42.58 -14.24
C LEU A 735 20.23 -42.69 -15.78
N PRO A 736 19.07 -42.61 -16.46
CA PRO A 736 19.01 -42.52 -17.92
C PRO A 736 19.78 -41.31 -18.49
N GLU A 737 20.37 -41.45 -19.67
CA GLU A 737 21.09 -40.36 -20.37
C GLU A 737 20.17 -39.19 -20.81
N THR A 738 18.85 -39.44 -20.81
CA THR A 738 17.81 -38.46 -21.10
C THR A 738 17.62 -37.43 -19.98
N VAL A 739 18.06 -37.71 -18.75
CA VAL A 739 17.91 -36.78 -17.62
C VAL A 739 18.74 -35.50 -17.87
N LYS A 740 18.10 -34.35 -17.75
CA LYS A 740 18.71 -33.01 -17.90
C LYS A 740 18.64 -32.15 -16.64
N VAL A 741 17.64 -32.39 -15.78
CA VAL A 741 17.45 -31.58 -14.56
C VAL A 741 16.97 -32.42 -13.37
N PHE A 742 17.51 -32.12 -12.19
CA PHE A 742 17.00 -32.60 -10.91
C PHE A 742 16.66 -31.36 -10.09
N ALA A 743 15.36 -31.08 -9.91
CA ALA A 743 14.91 -29.99 -9.05
C ALA A 743 14.37 -30.55 -7.73
N SER A 744 14.90 -30.01 -6.63
CA SER A 744 14.55 -30.43 -5.27
C SER A 744 14.18 -29.25 -4.38
N ALA A 745 13.18 -29.49 -3.54
CA ALA A 745 12.92 -28.77 -2.31
C ALA A 745 14.14 -28.78 -1.36
N GLY A 746 14.21 -27.77 -0.50
CA GLY A 746 15.34 -27.55 0.42
C GLY A 746 16.44 -26.65 -0.16
N ALA A 747 17.19 -26.03 0.75
CA ALA A 747 18.39 -25.24 0.40
C ALA A 747 19.63 -26.14 0.28
N GLY A 748 19.81 -27.07 1.22
CA GLY A 748 20.97 -27.99 1.25
C GLY A 748 20.76 -29.23 0.39
N PHE A 749 21.87 -29.69 -0.18
CA PHE A 749 21.97 -30.82 -1.11
C PHE A 749 23.05 -31.81 -0.67
N ASP A 750 23.38 -31.84 0.63
CA ASP A 750 24.42 -32.68 1.23
C ASP A 750 24.20 -34.19 0.98
N TRP A 751 22.95 -34.57 0.70
CA TRP A 751 22.49 -35.90 0.35
C TRP A 751 22.61 -36.25 -1.14
N ALA A 752 23.07 -35.34 -1.99
CA ALA A 752 23.20 -35.52 -3.44
C ALA A 752 24.55 -35.04 -3.98
N ASP A 753 25.23 -35.90 -4.75
CA ASP A 753 26.48 -35.56 -5.42
C ASP A 753 26.22 -34.65 -6.63
N THR A 754 26.03 -33.36 -6.35
CA THR A 754 25.74 -32.33 -7.36
C THR A 754 26.89 -32.14 -8.35
N LYS A 755 28.13 -32.49 -7.95
CA LYS A 755 29.29 -32.52 -8.83
C LYS A 755 29.18 -33.66 -9.84
N LEU A 756 28.94 -34.89 -9.40
CA LEU A 756 28.77 -36.04 -10.29
C LEU A 756 27.55 -35.87 -11.22
N LEU A 757 26.47 -35.27 -10.74
CA LEU A 757 25.32 -34.89 -11.57
C LEU A 757 25.74 -33.89 -12.68
N GLY A 758 26.50 -32.85 -12.33
CA GLY A 758 27.00 -31.87 -13.29
C GLY A 758 27.96 -32.46 -14.31
N GLU A 759 28.88 -33.35 -13.87
CA GLU A 759 29.82 -34.06 -14.75
C GLU A 759 29.14 -35.02 -15.74
N ARG A 760 27.89 -35.42 -15.47
CA ARG A 760 26.98 -36.16 -16.37
C ARG A 760 26.05 -35.27 -17.20
N GLY A 761 26.14 -33.94 -17.07
CA GLY A 761 25.28 -32.98 -17.79
C GLY A 761 23.88 -32.80 -17.20
N ILE A 762 23.69 -33.15 -15.92
CA ILE A 762 22.42 -32.97 -15.19
C ILE A 762 22.52 -31.70 -14.34
N ILE A 763 21.67 -30.72 -14.65
CA ILE A 763 21.55 -29.49 -13.84
C ILE A 763 20.81 -29.83 -12.54
N TYR A 764 21.43 -29.56 -11.40
CA TYR A 764 20.77 -29.68 -10.10
C TYR A 764 20.29 -28.30 -9.64
N CYS A 765 18.99 -28.19 -9.39
CA CYS A 765 18.38 -26.98 -8.85
C CYS A 765 17.88 -27.24 -7.43
N ASN A 766 18.36 -26.44 -6.47
CA ASN A 766 17.78 -26.41 -5.13
C ASN A 766 16.61 -25.41 -5.09
N SER A 767 15.89 -25.35 -3.97
CA SER A 767 14.81 -24.38 -3.76
C SER A 767 15.12 -23.40 -2.62
N GLY A 768 16.41 -23.16 -2.33
CA GLY A 768 16.84 -22.44 -1.12
C GLY A 768 16.37 -20.98 -1.02
N LEU A 769 16.06 -20.34 -2.15
CA LEU A 769 15.47 -18.99 -2.14
C LEU A 769 14.12 -18.95 -1.41
N ALA A 770 13.28 -19.99 -1.55
CA ALA A 770 11.96 -20.04 -0.92
C ALA A 770 11.99 -20.13 0.62
N ALA A 771 13.09 -20.65 1.19
CA ALA A 771 13.26 -20.79 2.63
C ALA A 771 13.99 -19.61 3.29
N SER A 772 14.47 -18.63 2.51
CA SER A 772 15.43 -17.65 3.02
C SER A 772 14.84 -16.76 4.10
N ASP A 773 13.64 -16.20 3.89
CA ASP A 773 12.99 -15.33 4.88
C ASP A 773 12.55 -16.09 6.14
N ALA A 774 12.01 -17.31 6.00
CA ALA A 774 11.66 -18.17 7.13
C ALA A 774 12.87 -18.44 8.04
N VAL A 775 14.00 -18.88 7.45
CA VAL A 775 15.24 -19.10 8.20
C VAL A 775 15.74 -17.79 8.81
N ALA A 776 15.63 -16.66 8.10
CA ALA A 776 16.06 -15.38 8.62
C ALA A 776 15.25 -14.94 9.85
N ASP A 777 13.91 -15.02 9.80
CA ASP A 777 13.02 -14.66 10.91
C ASP A 777 13.22 -15.57 12.12
N PHE A 778 13.34 -16.88 11.91
CA PHE A 778 13.62 -17.85 12.97
C PHE A 778 14.99 -17.60 13.62
N SER A 779 15.98 -17.21 12.82
CA SER A 779 17.31 -16.82 13.32
C SER A 779 17.26 -15.58 14.22
N ILE A 780 16.36 -14.62 13.97
CA ILE A 780 16.16 -13.48 14.88
C ILE A 780 15.67 -13.95 16.24
N ALA A 781 14.71 -14.88 16.30
CA ALA A 781 14.23 -15.45 17.56
C ALA A 781 15.37 -16.16 18.32
N MET A 782 16.22 -16.93 17.62
CA MET A 782 17.39 -17.58 18.20
C MET A 782 18.44 -16.58 18.71
N ILE A 783 18.75 -15.52 17.96
CA ILE A 783 19.65 -14.46 18.40
C ILE A 783 19.10 -13.79 19.66
N ILE A 784 17.83 -13.36 19.66
CA ILE A 784 17.18 -12.77 20.85
C ILE A 784 17.25 -13.73 22.04
N SER A 785 17.02 -15.02 21.83
CA SER A 785 17.11 -16.07 22.85
C SER A 785 18.46 -16.06 23.57
N THR A 786 19.57 -16.03 22.82
CA THR A 786 20.93 -15.97 23.39
C THR A 786 21.20 -14.69 24.21
N PHE A 787 20.63 -13.55 23.80
CA PHE A 787 20.80 -12.28 24.50
C PHE A 787 19.91 -12.12 25.73
N ARG A 788 18.75 -12.78 25.77
CA ARG A 788 17.70 -12.58 26.76
C ARG A 788 17.44 -13.76 27.69
N GLN A 789 18.24 -14.83 27.59
CA GLN A 789 18.09 -16.05 28.40
C GLN A 789 16.68 -16.65 28.30
N LEU A 790 16.07 -16.61 27.11
CA LEU A 790 14.67 -17.03 26.93
C LEU A 790 14.39 -18.46 27.40
N PRO A 791 15.28 -19.47 27.21
CA PRO A 791 14.98 -20.82 27.69
C PRO A 791 14.87 -20.88 29.23
N TRP A 792 15.70 -20.12 29.97
CA TRP A 792 15.53 -20.00 31.43
C TRP A 792 14.20 -19.34 31.79
N CYS A 793 13.91 -18.18 31.21
CA CYS A 793 12.66 -17.44 31.45
C CYS A 793 11.41 -18.29 31.16
N MET A 794 11.43 -19.05 30.06
CA MET A 794 10.33 -19.94 29.68
C MET A 794 10.23 -21.15 30.61
N ASN A 795 11.34 -21.83 30.92
CA ASN A 795 11.35 -22.98 31.83
C ASN A 795 10.85 -22.62 33.23
N SER A 796 11.29 -21.50 33.80
CA SER A 796 10.82 -21.02 35.12
C SER A 796 9.38 -20.49 35.10
N ALA A 797 8.84 -20.10 33.93
CA ALA A 797 7.43 -19.75 33.80
C ALA A 797 6.52 -20.99 33.72
N ILE A 798 6.97 -22.05 33.05
CA ILE A 798 6.19 -23.29 32.89
C ILE A 798 6.39 -24.32 34.02
N SER A 799 7.41 -24.17 34.87
CA SER A 799 7.57 -25.03 36.05
C SER A 799 6.42 -24.88 37.06
N ASN A 800 5.69 -23.75 36.99
CA ASN A 800 4.62 -23.38 37.91
C ASN A 800 5.10 -23.31 39.38
N ASP A 801 6.40 -23.12 39.58
CA ASP A 801 7.03 -22.87 40.87
C ASP A 801 7.24 -21.36 41.06
N GLN A 802 6.74 -20.83 42.18
CA GLN A 802 6.80 -19.39 42.47
C GLN A 802 8.21 -18.93 42.88
N GLU A 803 9.01 -19.80 43.48
CA GLU A 803 10.40 -19.50 43.86
C GLU A 803 11.31 -19.53 42.63
N ASP A 804 11.13 -20.47 41.71
CA ASP A 804 11.80 -20.47 40.40
C ASP A 804 11.48 -19.19 39.62
N PHE A 805 10.20 -18.81 39.53
CA PHE A 805 9.77 -17.61 38.81
C PHE A 805 10.42 -16.34 39.41
N GLN A 806 10.37 -16.19 40.74
CA GLN A 806 10.96 -15.05 41.43
C GLN A 806 12.49 -15.01 41.30
N THR A 807 13.14 -16.18 41.35
CA THR A 807 14.60 -16.31 41.22
C THR A 807 15.06 -15.97 39.80
N CYS A 808 14.41 -16.54 38.78
CA CYS A 808 14.65 -16.17 37.38
C CYS A 808 14.42 -14.67 37.15
N HIS A 809 13.28 -14.12 37.60
CA HIS A 809 12.95 -12.71 37.40
C HIS A 809 14.00 -11.77 38.02
N ARG A 810 14.50 -12.10 39.21
CA ARG A 810 15.55 -11.36 39.92
C ARG A 810 16.90 -11.47 39.19
N GLU A 811 17.35 -12.68 38.89
CA GLU A 811 18.74 -12.97 38.55
C GLU A 811 19.06 -12.92 37.06
N VAL A 812 18.07 -13.13 36.19
CA VAL A 812 18.26 -13.01 34.73
C VAL A 812 18.66 -11.59 34.32
N THR A 813 18.25 -10.58 35.09
CA THR A 813 18.57 -9.16 34.83
C THR A 813 20.07 -8.86 34.91
N ALA A 814 20.85 -9.70 35.62
CA ALA A 814 22.31 -9.59 35.71
C ALA A 814 23.06 -10.27 34.54
N GLN A 815 22.35 -11.04 33.69
CA GLN A 815 22.92 -11.81 32.59
C GLN A 815 22.35 -11.46 31.20
N ALA A 816 21.15 -10.86 31.16
CA ALA A 816 20.51 -10.46 29.92
C ALA A 816 21.09 -9.14 29.38
N HIS A 817 21.25 -9.05 28.06
CA HIS A 817 21.75 -7.87 27.38
C HIS A 817 20.80 -7.43 26.26
N ASN A 818 20.82 -6.14 25.94
CA ASN A 818 20.17 -5.61 24.74
C ASN A 818 21.01 -5.94 23.51
N LEU A 819 20.36 -6.24 22.38
CA LEU A 819 21.04 -6.49 21.10
C LEU A 819 21.69 -5.21 20.54
N ARG A 820 21.10 -4.04 20.82
CA ARG A 820 21.56 -2.75 20.28
C ARG A 820 23.00 -2.45 20.68
N GLY A 821 23.82 -2.12 19.67
CA GLY A 821 25.24 -1.81 19.82
C GLY A 821 26.16 -3.03 19.99
N GLN A 822 25.63 -4.25 20.05
CA GLN A 822 26.42 -5.47 20.09
C GLN A 822 26.87 -5.88 18.68
N VAL A 823 28.02 -6.55 18.59
CA VAL A 823 28.56 -7.10 17.33
C VAL A 823 27.94 -8.47 17.04
N LEU A 824 27.25 -8.57 15.89
CA LEU A 824 26.81 -9.83 15.31
C LEU A 824 27.75 -10.22 14.16
N ALA A 825 28.43 -11.34 14.32
CA ALA A 825 29.44 -11.84 13.40
C ALA A 825 28.93 -13.02 12.57
N PHE A 826 28.94 -12.87 11.24
CA PHE A 826 28.48 -13.87 10.28
C PHE A 826 29.65 -14.67 9.71
N ILE A 827 29.57 -15.99 9.80
CA ILE A 827 30.45 -16.91 9.06
C ILE A 827 29.67 -17.43 7.84
N GLY A 828 30.04 -16.91 6.67
CA GLY A 828 29.23 -16.97 5.45
C GLY A 828 28.26 -15.79 5.39
N PHE A 829 28.30 -15.02 4.30
CA PHE A 829 27.49 -13.81 4.12
C PHE A 829 26.70 -13.87 2.81
N GLY A 830 26.10 -15.04 2.55
CA GLY A 830 25.15 -15.27 1.45
C GLY A 830 23.75 -14.71 1.71
N ASN A 831 22.76 -15.10 0.90
CA ASN A 831 21.39 -14.54 0.92
C ASN A 831 20.76 -14.53 2.33
N ILE A 832 20.79 -15.67 3.03
CA ILE A 832 20.24 -15.81 4.39
C ILE A 832 20.98 -14.89 5.38
N GLY A 833 22.33 -14.90 5.35
CA GLY A 833 23.13 -14.05 6.22
C GLY A 833 22.86 -12.55 6.01
N GLN A 834 22.69 -12.12 4.76
CA GLN A 834 22.34 -10.73 4.41
C GLN A 834 20.92 -10.36 4.88
N GLN A 835 19.94 -11.26 4.73
CA GLN A 835 18.57 -11.05 5.22
C GLN A 835 18.49 -10.94 6.75
N ILE A 836 19.24 -11.78 7.48
CA ILE A 836 19.38 -11.68 8.94
C ILE A 836 20.09 -10.38 9.33
N ALA A 837 21.19 -10.04 8.63
CA ALA A 837 21.94 -8.82 8.90
C ALA A 837 21.12 -7.54 8.69
N ALA A 838 20.27 -7.48 7.66
CA ALA A 838 19.34 -6.37 7.45
C ALA A 838 18.37 -6.20 8.63
N ARG A 839 17.73 -7.30 9.07
CA ARG A 839 16.82 -7.33 10.23
C ARG A 839 17.54 -6.91 11.53
N CYS A 840 18.74 -7.44 11.79
CA CYS A 840 19.55 -7.11 12.96
C CYS A 840 20.10 -5.69 12.96
N HIS A 841 20.54 -5.17 11.81
CA HIS A 841 21.09 -3.82 11.69
C HIS A 841 20.01 -2.76 11.83
N HIS A 842 18.98 -2.82 10.96
CA HIS A 842 17.95 -1.80 10.89
C HIS A 842 16.93 -1.90 12.03
N GLY A 843 16.52 -3.13 12.40
CA GLY A 843 15.52 -3.36 13.46
C GLY A 843 16.10 -3.28 14.87
N PHE A 844 17.26 -3.90 15.11
CA PHE A 844 17.82 -4.02 16.46
C PHE A 844 19.03 -3.11 16.73
N GLY A 845 19.59 -2.47 15.70
CA GLY A 845 20.76 -1.60 15.84
C GLY A 845 22.04 -2.36 16.20
N MET A 846 22.20 -3.59 15.70
CA MET A 846 23.44 -4.36 15.84
C MET A 846 24.52 -3.89 14.85
N SER A 847 25.77 -4.03 15.25
CA SER A 847 26.94 -3.84 14.37
C SER A 847 27.18 -5.14 13.60
N ILE A 848 27.12 -5.09 12.27
CA ILE A 848 27.26 -6.27 11.41
C ILE A 848 28.73 -6.47 11.05
N HIS A 849 29.26 -7.65 11.37
CA HIS A 849 30.61 -8.08 10.99
C HIS A 849 30.51 -9.40 10.22
N TYR A 850 31.36 -9.64 9.23
CA TYR A 850 31.31 -10.90 8.47
C TYR A 850 32.67 -11.39 7.98
N TYR A 851 32.76 -12.70 7.79
CA TYR A 851 33.80 -13.38 7.01
C TYR A 851 33.12 -14.27 5.96
N ASP A 852 33.60 -14.18 4.72
CA ASP A 852 33.14 -15.00 3.60
C ASP A 852 34.32 -15.20 2.64
N VAL A 853 34.39 -16.37 1.99
CA VAL A 853 35.46 -16.71 1.04
C VAL A 853 35.52 -15.78 -0.18
N PHE A 854 34.42 -15.10 -0.49
CA PHE A 854 34.39 -14.01 -1.47
C PHE A 854 33.86 -12.73 -0.83
N PRO A 855 34.62 -11.60 -0.88
CA PRO A 855 34.16 -10.32 -0.36
C PRO A 855 32.91 -9.87 -1.10
N LYS A 856 31.96 -9.27 -0.37
CA LYS A 856 30.71 -8.78 -0.98
C LYS A 856 30.91 -7.36 -1.54
N PRO A 857 30.23 -7.01 -2.64
CA PRO A 857 30.35 -5.68 -3.23
C PRO A 857 29.80 -4.61 -2.28
N ALA A 858 30.28 -3.37 -2.43
CA ALA A 858 29.88 -2.22 -1.62
C ALA A 858 28.35 -2.04 -1.55
N SER A 859 27.63 -2.33 -2.64
CA SER A 859 26.16 -2.30 -2.70
C SER A 859 25.44 -3.23 -1.71
N VAL A 860 26.11 -4.26 -1.20
CA VAL A 860 25.61 -5.16 -0.15
C VAL A 860 26.09 -4.72 1.24
N THR A 861 27.34 -4.26 1.35
CA THR A 861 27.96 -3.98 2.65
C THR A 861 27.66 -2.60 3.20
N GLU A 862 27.58 -1.57 2.36
CA GLU A 862 27.36 -0.17 2.79
C GLU A 862 25.99 0.06 3.44
N PRO A 863 24.85 -0.45 2.92
CA PRO A 863 23.53 -0.26 3.56
C PRO A 863 23.47 -0.85 4.97
N LEU A 864 24.19 -1.96 5.18
CA LEU A 864 24.27 -2.70 6.45
C LEU A 864 25.40 -2.21 7.37
N LYS A 865 26.24 -1.29 6.89
CA LYS A 865 27.54 -0.91 7.49
C LYS A 865 28.37 -2.14 7.90
N ALA A 866 28.35 -3.16 7.06
CA ALA A 866 28.90 -4.48 7.36
C ALA A 866 30.43 -4.47 7.27
N THR A 867 31.10 -4.70 8.39
CA THR A 867 32.55 -4.80 8.48
C THR A 867 33.02 -6.17 7.98
N ALA A 868 33.73 -6.19 6.86
CA ALA A 868 34.41 -7.40 6.39
C ALA A 868 35.66 -7.67 7.23
N HIS A 869 35.93 -8.94 7.53
CA HIS A 869 37.18 -9.41 8.13
C HIS A 869 37.97 -10.26 7.13
N ASP A 870 39.30 -10.12 7.14
CA ASP A 870 40.21 -10.89 6.28
C ASP A 870 40.41 -12.35 6.75
N SER A 871 40.02 -12.68 7.98
CA SER A 871 40.17 -14.02 8.56
C SER A 871 39.12 -14.33 9.63
N LEU A 872 38.88 -15.62 9.89
CA LEU A 872 37.97 -16.08 10.95
C LEU A 872 38.46 -15.65 12.34
N GLU A 873 39.77 -15.70 12.60
CA GLU A 873 40.37 -15.31 13.87
C GLU A 873 40.07 -13.84 14.20
N SER A 874 40.19 -12.96 13.18
CA SER A 874 39.87 -11.54 13.29
C SER A 874 38.39 -11.30 13.58
N LEU A 875 37.51 -12.06 12.93
CA LEU A 875 36.05 -11.99 13.15
C LEU A 875 35.69 -12.44 14.58
N LEU A 876 36.12 -13.63 14.98
CA LEU A 876 35.74 -14.28 16.23
C LEU A 876 36.17 -13.48 17.48
N GLY A 877 37.36 -12.88 17.45
CA GLY A 877 37.85 -12.01 18.53
C GLY A 877 37.09 -10.67 18.67
N SER A 878 36.30 -10.30 17.66
CA SER A 878 35.50 -9.07 17.63
C SER A 878 34.03 -9.25 18.05
N ALA A 879 33.54 -10.49 18.08
CA ALA A 879 32.12 -10.81 18.13
C ALA A 879 31.53 -10.89 19.55
N ASP A 880 30.33 -10.33 19.74
CA ASP A 880 29.52 -10.53 20.96
C ASP A 880 28.48 -11.66 20.75
N CYS A 881 28.11 -11.94 19.49
CA CYS A 881 27.39 -13.12 19.04
C CYS A 881 27.92 -13.56 17.67
N VAL A 882 28.16 -14.86 17.47
CA VAL A 882 28.59 -15.48 16.21
C VAL A 882 27.46 -16.33 15.64
N ILE A 883 27.15 -16.18 14.36
CA ILE A 883 26.15 -16.98 13.65
C ILE A 883 26.74 -17.67 12.40
N LEU A 884 26.44 -18.96 12.24
CA LEU A 884 26.81 -19.73 11.05
C LEU A 884 25.74 -19.60 9.95
N CYS A 885 26.17 -19.21 8.75
CA CYS A 885 25.34 -19.00 7.56
C CYS A 885 26.06 -19.52 6.28
N THR A 886 26.81 -20.61 6.41
CA THR A 886 27.66 -21.20 5.36
C THR A 886 27.23 -22.64 5.00
N PRO A 887 27.42 -23.11 3.76
CA PRO A 887 27.28 -24.53 3.43
C PRO A 887 28.16 -25.44 4.30
N ALA A 888 27.80 -26.73 4.40
CA ALA A 888 28.70 -27.74 4.94
C ALA A 888 29.96 -27.90 4.06
N GLY A 889 31.05 -28.34 4.69
CA GLY A 889 32.31 -28.68 4.05
C GLY A 889 33.05 -29.74 4.88
N ASP A 890 34.34 -29.93 4.59
CA ASP A 890 35.15 -30.94 5.25
C ASP A 890 35.51 -30.53 6.69
N GLY A 891 34.73 -31.05 7.66
CA GLY A 891 34.99 -30.93 9.09
C GLY A 891 34.35 -29.71 9.79
N ALA A 892 34.55 -29.65 11.12
CA ALA A 892 33.95 -28.63 11.97
C ALA A 892 34.73 -27.30 11.92
N LEU A 893 34.07 -26.25 11.41
CA LEU A 893 34.56 -24.87 11.45
C LEU A 893 34.61 -24.32 12.88
N ILE A 894 33.65 -24.72 13.72
CA ILE A 894 33.59 -24.36 15.14
C ILE A 894 34.05 -25.55 15.97
N ASN A 895 35.30 -25.49 16.42
CA ASN A 895 35.99 -26.54 17.16
C ASN A 895 36.72 -25.97 18.39
N GLU A 896 37.42 -26.80 19.17
CA GLU A 896 38.12 -26.37 20.39
C GLU A 896 39.13 -25.21 20.14
N THR A 897 39.72 -25.13 18.94
CA THR A 897 40.67 -24.06 18.60
C THR A 897 39.95 -22.76 18.30
N SER A 898 38.91 -22.79 17.47
CA SER A 898 38.15 -21.58 17.12
C SER A 898 37.37 -21.03 18.31
N LEU A 899 36.80 -21.89 19.17
CA LEU A 899 36.05 -21.48 20.37
C LEU A 899 36.92 -20.71 21.38
N LYS A 900 38.24 -20.98 21.43
CA LYS A 900 39.20 -20.21 22.24
C LYS A 900 39.45 -18.78 21.72
N LEU A 901 39.09 -18.51 20.46
CA LEU A 901 39.23 -17.17 19.83
C LEU A 901 38.00 -16.29 20.04
N PHE A 902 36.87 -16.88 20.46
CA PHE A 902 35.67 -16.13 20.81
C PHE A 902 35.98 -15.16 21.97
N ARG A 903 35.20 -14.09 22.12
CA ARG A 903 35.23 -13.32 23.37
C ARG A 903 34.66 -14.15 24.51
N ARG A 904 35.26 -14.09 25.70
CA ARG A 904 34.74 -14.79 26.88
C ARG A 904 33.36 -14.24 27.24
N GLY A 905 32.35 -15.13 27.32
CA GLY A 905 30.95 -14.76 27.53
C GLY A 905 30.19 -14.37 26.26
N SER A 906 30.78 -14.54 25.08
CA SER A 906 30.09 -14.39 23.78
C SER A 906 29.00 -15.44 23.56
N ARG A 907 28.24 -15.28 22.48
CA ARG A 907 27.05 -16.09 22.16
C ARG A 907 27.24 -16.80 20.82
N PHE A 908 26.57 -17.94 20.64
CA PHE A 908 26.69 -18.73 19.42
C PHE A 908 25.34 -19.17 18.85
N VAL A 909 25.15 -19.05 17.53
CA VAL A 909 23.94 -19.46 16.82
C VAL A 909 24.30 -20.33 15.62
N ASN A 910 23.69 -21.52 15.51
CA ASN A 910 23.83 -22.38 14.33
C ASN A 910 22.46 -22.65 13.68
N ILE A 911 22.31 -22.15 12.45
CA ILE A 911 21.16 -22.38 11.55
C ILE A 911 21.60 -22.99 10.21
N ALA A 912 22.88 -23.37 10.10
CA ALA A 912 23.49 -23.84 8.87
C ALA A 912 23.47 -25.37 8.81
N ARG A 913 24.47 -26.02 9.42
CA ARG A 913 24.59 -27.48 9.53
C ARG A 913 25.25 -27.85 10.85
N GLY A 914 24.76 -28.90 11.51
CA GLY A 914 25.33 -29.38 12.76
C GLY A 914 26.79 -29.84 12.62
N SER A 915 27.13 -30.49 11.50
CA SER A 915 28.49 -30.97 11.18
C SER A 915 29.56 -29.87 11.11
N LEU A 916 29.18 -28.59 11.03
CA LEU A 916 30.10 -27.46 11.11
C LEU A 916 30.58 -27.18 12.55
N VAL A 917 30.05 -27.88 13.55
CA VAL A 917 30.30 -27.65 14.97
C VAL A 917 30.71 -28.96 15.65
N ASP A 918 31.82 -28.90 16.38
CA ASP A 918 32.20 -29.89 17.38
C ASP A 918 31.37 -29.61 18.65
N GLU A 919 30.32 -30.41 18.85
CA GLU A 919 29.35 -30.22 19.94
C GLU A 919 29.92 -30.59 21.31
N ASP A 920 30.92 -31.47 21.38
CA ASP A 920 31.70 -31.75 22.60
C ASP A 920 32.50 -30.50 23.00
N ALA A 921 33.22 -29.89 22.04
CA ALA A 921 33.96 -28.65 22.29
C ALA A 921 33.03 -27.48 22.63
N LEU A 922 31.85 -27.37 22.00
CA LEU A 922 30.87 -26.33 22.33
C LEU A 922 30.28 -26.52 23.74
N ALA A 923 29.94 -27.76 24.14
CA ALA A 923 29.46 -28.05 25.49
C ALA A 923 30.52 -27.68 26.55
N LYS A 924 31.79 -28.01 26.30
CA LYS A 924 32.91 -27.58 27.16
C LYS A 924 33.08 -26.07 27.19
N ALA A 925 32.96 -25.37 26.06
CA ALA A 925 33.05 -23.91 26.01
C ALA A 925 31.90 -23.20 26.77
N LEU A 926 30.72 -23.82 26.84
CA LEU A 926 29.61 -23.38 27.69
C LEU A 926 29.89 -23.60 29.18
N GLU A 927 30.53 -24.72 29.55
CA GLU A 927 30.97 -25.03 30.92
C GLU A 927 32.05 -24.05 31.40
N ASP A 928 33.11 -23.87 30.61
CA ASP A 928 34.24 -22.98 30.88
C ASP A 928 33.86 -21.48 30.90
N GLY A 929 32.60 -21.14 30.55
CA GLY A 929 32.11 -19.76 30.44
C GLY A 929 32.72 -18.98 29.28
N GLN A 930 33.33 -19.67 28.33
CA GLN A 930 33.88 -19.09 27.10
C GLN A 930 32.73 -18.64 26.18
N VAL A 931 31.71 -19.48 26.04
CA VAL A 931 30.39 -19.13 25.48
C VAL A 931 29.40 -19.00 26.63
N SER A 932 28.62 -17.92 26.68
CA SER A 932 27.61 -17.70 27.73
C SER A 932 26.31 -18.46 27.43
N THR A 933 25.82 -18.36 26.21
CA THR A 933 24.59 -18.99 25.72
C THR A 933 24.73 -19.41 24.26
N ALA A 934 23.94 -20.41 23.84
CA ALA A 934 23.90 -20.83 22.45
C ALA A 934 22.46 -21.10 21.96
N ALA A 935 22.24 -21.08 20.65
CA ALA A 935 21.00 -21.52 20.02
C ALA A 935 21.31 -22.38 18.78
N LEU A 936 20.78 -23.59 18.71
CA LEU A 936 21.02 -24.54 17.62
C LEU A 936 19.69 -25.07 17.08
N ASP A 937 19.46 -24.83 15.79
CA ASP A 937 18.38 -25.49 15.03
C ASP A 937 18.86 -26.82 14.43
N VAL A 938 20.17 -26.94 14.22
CA VAL A 938 20.83 -28.06 13.55
C VAL A 938 21.88 -28.69 14.47
N HIS A 939 22.01 -30.02 14.43
CA HIS A 939 22.81 -30.81 15.38
C HIS A 939 23.72 -31.80 14.65
N ALA A 940 24.92 -32.05 15.18
CA ALA A 940 25.97 -32.80 14.48
C ALA A 940 25.57 -34.26 14.16
N ASN A 941 24.69 -34.85 14.98
CA ASN A 941 24.20 -36.23 14.85
C ASN A 941 22.67 -36.30 14.67
N GLU A 942 22.07 -35.32 13.97
CA GLU A 942 20.62 -35.28 13.69
C GLU A 942 20.02 -36.65 13.30
N PRO A 943 18.88 -37.06 13.88
CA PRO A 943 18.01 -36.30 14.79
C PRO A 943 18.43 -36.35 16.28
N ALA A 944 19.57 -36.96 16.62
CA ALA A 944 20.05 -37.00 18.00
C ALA A 944 20.79 -35.70 18.37
N VAL A 945 20.43 -35.14 19.54
CA VAL A 945 21.06 -33.94 20.09
C VAL A 945 22.11 -34.32 21.14
N HIS A 946 23.24 -33.62 21.15
CA HIS A 946 24.33 -33.84 22.10
C HIS A 946 23.88 -33.76 23.58
N ALA A 947 24.30 -34.74 24.38
CA ALA A 947 23.86 -34.89 25.78
C ALA A 947 24.27 -33.69 26.67
N GLY A 948 25.44 -33.11 26.45
CA GLY A 948 25.89 -31.90 27.16
C GLY A 948 25.07 -30.66 26.78
N LEU A 949 24.71 -30.52 25.50
CA LEU A 949 23.86 -29.40 25.06
C LEU A 949 22.43 -29.52 25.61
N LEU A 950 21.89 -30.74 25.69
CA LEU A 950 20.61 -31.04 26.36
C LEU A 950 20.63 -30.66 27.85
N ASP A 951 21.73 -30.90 28.55
CA ASP A 951 21.90 -30.49 29.95
C ASP A 951 21.92 -28.96 30.10
N PHE A 952 22.67 -28.25 29.27
CA PHE A 952 22.64 -26.78 29.25
C PHE A 952 21.28 -26.18 28.84
N ALA A 953 20.52 -26.85 27.98
CA ALA A 953 19.18 -26.43 27.61
C ALA A 953 18.17 -26.60 28.76
N ARG A 954 18.25 -27.71 29.51
CA ARG A 954 17.47 -27.88 30.76
C ARG A 954 17.82 -26.80 31.79
N LYS A 955 19.10 -26.43 31.88
CA LYS A 955 19.61 -25.31 32.70
C LYS A 955 19.31 -23.92 32.12
N GLY A 956 18.54 -23.82 31.04
CA GLY A 956 18.07 -22.56 30.47
C GLY A 956 19.10 -21.74 29.68
N ARG A 957 20.33 -22.24 29.48
CA ARG A 957 21.44 -21.53 28.80
C ARG A 957 21.54 -21.81 27.29
N VAL A 958 20.86 -22.83 26.79
CA VAL A 958 20.88 -23.21 25.36
C VAL A 958 19.46 -23.37 24.83
N MET A 959 19.20 -22.80 23.66
CA MET A 959 17.98 -23.07 22.89
C MET A 959 18.26 -24.16 21.86
N LEU A 960 17.40 -25.18 21.81
CA LEU A 960 17.50 -26.29 20.87
C LEU A 960 16.19 -26.40 20.10
N THR A 961 16.24 -26.46 18.78
CA THR A 961 15.08 -26.64 17.88
C THR A 961 15.34 -27.77 16.89
N CYS A 962 14.33 -28.17 16.11
CA CYS A 962 14.30 -29.48 15.43
C CYS A 962 14.50 -29.35 13.91
N HIS A 963 15.54 -28.63 13.48
CA HIS A 963 15.86 -28.30 12.08
C HIS A 963 14.65 -27.71 11.34
N ASN A 964 13.95 -26.78 11.99
CA ASN A 964 12.66 -26.26 11.55
C ASN A 964 12.67 -24.76 11.23
N ALA A 965 13.84 -24.11 11.20
CA ALA A 965 13.96 -22.68 10.85
C ALA A 965 13.38 -22.34 9.46
N GLY A 966 13.55 -23.24 8.48
CA GLY A 966 12.95 -23.11 7.14
C GLY A 966 11.57 -23.76 6.99
N GLY A 967 10.94 -24.21 8.08
CA GLY A 967 9.72 -25.02 8.04
C GLY A 967 8.43 -24.19 8.09
N THR A 968 8.09 -23.49 7.01
CA THR A 968 6.82 -22.71 6.93
C THR A 968 5.93 -23.11 5.75
N VAL A 969 4.66 -22.70 5.79
CA VAL A 969 3.69 -22.95 4.71
C VAL A 969 4.15 -22.27 3.42
N GLU A 970 4.62 -21.04 3.52
CA GLU A 970 5.15 -20.21 2.42
C GLU A 970 6.40 -20.87 1.81
N THR A 971 7.26 -21.45 2.65
CA THR A 971 8.43 -22.20 2.18
C THR A 971 8.02 -23.45 1.41
N HIS A 972 6.99 -24.18 1.87
CA HIS A 972 6.43 -25.33 1.13
C HIS A 972 5.78 -24.91 -0.20
N VAL A 973 5.04 -23.80 -0.23
CA VAL A 973 4.51 -23.20 -1.47
C VAL A 973 5.66 -22.92 -2.44
N GLY A 974 6.70 -22.22 -1.99
CA GLY A 974 7.84 -21.86 -2.83
C GLY A 974 8.70 -23.04 -3.28
N PHE A 975 8.88 -24.07 -2.45
CA PHE A 975 9.61 -25.30 -2.82
C PHE A 975 8.94 -26.04 -3.99
N GLU A 976 7.62 -26.20 -3.93
CA GLU A 976 6.84 -26.81 -5.01
C GLU A 976 6.90 -25.99 -6.29
N GLU A 977 6.61 -24.69 -6.21
CA GLU A 977 6.55 -23.79 -7.36
C GLU A 977 7.92 -23.69 -8.05
N LEU A 978 8.98 -23.42 -7.29
CA LEU A 978 10.33 -23.24 -7.81
C LEU A 978 10.91 -24.54 -8.38
N SER A 979 10.60 -25.69 -7.79
CA SER A 979 11.00 -26.99 -8.35
C SER A 979 10.31 -27.26 -9.68
N MET A 980 8.99 -27.02 -9.79
CA MET A 980 8.27 -27.15 -11.07
C MET A 980 8.77 -26.16 -12.12
N ARG A 981 9.02 -24.90 -11.75
CA ARG A 981 9.49 -23.85 -12.65
C ARG A 981 10.90 -24.10 -13.17
N ASN A 982 11.82 -24.60 -12.35
CA ASN A 982 13.14 -25.01 -12.81
C ASN A 982 13.05 -26.13 -13.86
N ILE A 983 12.20 -27.13 -13.65
CA ILE A 983 12.02 -28.23 -14.61
C ILE A 983 11.38 -27.70 -15.91
N MET A 984 10.34 -26.87 -15.83
CA MET A 984 9.73 -26.24 -17.02
C MET A 984 10.74 -25.40 -17.80
N ALA A 985 11.60 -24.62 -17.13
CA ALA A 985 12.63 -23.82 -17.78
C ALA A 985 13.65 -24.70 -18.51
N VAL A 986 14.33 -25.61 -17.81
CA VAL A 986 15.40 -26.43 -18.41
C VAL A 986 14.86 -27.34 -19.53
N LEU A 987 13.68 -27.96 -19.36
CA LEU A 987 13.11 -28.84 -20.38
C LEU A 987 12.51 -28.09 -21.59
N SER A 988 12.26 -26.78 -21.49
CA SER A 988 11.90 -25.93 -22.64
C SER A 988 13.10 -25.26 -23.31
N GLY A 989 14.32 -25.47 -22.79
CA GLY A 989 15.55 -24.88 -23.32
C GLY A 989 15.86 -23.48 -22.80
N ALA A 990 15.15 -23.02 -21.75
CA ALA A 990 15.49 -21.80 -21.02
C ALA A 990 16.47 -22.10 -19.86
N ASP A 991 17.14 -21.06 -19.36
CA ASP A 991 18.07 -21.18 -18.24
C ASP A 991 17.38 -21.63 -16.94
N ALA A 992 18.11 -22.42 -16.15
CA ALA A 992 17.68 -22.80 -14.81
C ALA A 992 17.61 -21.57 -13.88
N ILE A 993 16.62 -21.54 -12.98
CA ILE A 993 16.35 -20.41 -12.09
C ILE A 993 17.26 -20.45 -10.84
N THR A 994 17.43 -21.64 -10.24
CA THR A 994 18.25 -21.84 -9.04
C THR A 994 19.24 -23.01 -9.14
N PRO A 995 20.09 -23.06 -10.19
CA PRO A 995 21.06 -24.13 -10.35
C PRO A 995 22.25 -23.94 -9.40
N VAL A 996 22.75 -25.04 -8.82
CA VAL A 996 23.91 -25.00 -7.88
C VAL A 996 25.19 -25.61 -8.45
N ASN A 997 25.11 -26.27 -9.60
CA ASN A 997 26.20 -27.09 -10.14
C ASN A 997 26.65 -26.73 -11.58
N LEU A 998 26.27 -25.56 -12.11
CA LEU A 998 26.60 -25.16 -13.50
C LEU A 998 28.11 -25.21 -13.82
N HIS A 999 28.96 -24.96 -12.83
CA HIS A 999 30.41 -24.98 -12.98
C HIS A 999 31.01 -26.39 -13.15
N TYR A 1000 30.22 -27.44 -12.90
CA TYR A 1000 30.61 -28.84 -13.15
C TYR A 1000 30.10 -29.39 -14.49
N LEU A 1001 29.24 -28.66 -15.21
CA LEU A 1001 28.80 -29.07 -16.54
C LEU A 1001 29.97 -28.96 -17.53
N LYS A 1002 30.26 -30.06 -18.22
CA LYS A 1002 31.23 -30.11 -19.31
C LYS A 1002 30.64 -29.34 -20.51
N LYS A 1003 31.37 -28.31 -20.96
CA LYS A 1003 31.06 -27.53 -22.18
C LYS A 1003 31.29 -28.34 -23.44
#